data_AF-A0A5P2DPX2-F1
#
_entry.id   AF-A0A5P2DPX2-F1
#
_cell.length_a   1.000
_cell.length_b   1.000
_cell.length_c   1.000
_cell.angle_alpha   90.00
_cell.angle_beta   90.00
_cell.angle_gamma   90.00
#
_symmetry.space_group_name_H-M   'P 1'
#
loop_
_entity.id
_entity.type
_entity.pdbx_description
1 polymer ?
#
loop_
_entity_poly.entity_id
_entity_poly.type
_entity_poly.pdbx_seq_one_letter_code
_entity_poly.pdbx_strand_id
1 'polypeptide(L)'
;MTSTAPYASTSLADLLPAVRYADPQLLAARLEDVRLPLGWWHATPLMEIERVIGAEALSHQVAQALRSLWPHVELGDVVPVLRLLGSPGVEPGKTVAQVAREAGPGVVDGDRVLAAVFGAILDRLHQRGVPREESEGACVRDAVSVIARWLPADAPAEVRAALAVLQGLEEQPEDEPVPQPVAVPVAVPEAVEAPSGEQPEYAELPAPREAFDDHEPAVEAEDPDVVDAPVPAATAAPALMAEPFAALTRLVGGWDERALVIAGQRMFADEPVKLQDLGERFSVSRERVRQLERAVADSLTQWMVADEDGRAFAGHLAAVAERLGTVGQVAEVHALHPDHARTVEAVGVPLGDVVARLLPGGTLVGTWIVQGDAAALRAVMQEDLLAACGDTPLAWDEAVALGQRYGVRREVLADWAADLGRFQVRDGRLLYWGRSLNDRAAVVLALHGKPMSMEDIHEQLADGSAINSMRNQIWTDERFLRVDRNLYGLRAWGGEEYLGIREMIAREIANAGGEAEVNVIAEALSARFDVSAASVRTNLGGPGFARTRRGWVRVADQPGEQDAPYVPRNDVAGTRRCFVGADGRWWYRVELTADHLRGSGFPVPAGWAAHIGGAPHRDPVPLRHEAGETSLAWRAQPTFGSVKPLLEHIGATAGDQVFLNVTDGHLSALRLPTPADGPGPDGGAARLTGWTAAVTPAEAVEVIARRIGMEPGQEGHALLERLAERGDKDIAELLERALSGAVPAF
;
A
#
# COMPACT_ATOMS: atom_id res chain seq x y z
N MET A 1 -31.01 -26.69 10.53
CA MET A 1 -29.76 -25.93 10.31
C MET A 1 -28.63 -26.90 10.57
N THR A 2 -27.95 -27.33 9.50
CA THR A 2 -26.82 -28.25 9.54
C THR A 2 -25.71 -27.64 10.38
N SER A 3 -25.39 -28.27 11.52
CA SER A 3 -24.26 -27.90 12.36
C SER A 3 -22.99 -28.04 11.53
N THR A 4 -22.37 -26.92 11.18
CA THR A 4 -21.05 -26.87 10.55
C THR A 4 -20.04 -27.53 11.48
N ALA A 5 -19.27 -28.48 10.93
CA ALA A 5 -18.20 -29.16 11.63
C ALA A 5 -17.32 -28.18 12.44
N PRO A 6 -16.76 -28.60 13.60
CA PRO A 6 -15.93 -27.75 14.48
C PRO A 6 -14.68 -27.15 13.81
N TYR A 7 -14.41 -27.50 12.55
CA TYR A 7 -13.27 -27.05 11.74
C TYR A 7 -13.54 -25.86 10.83
N ALA A 8 -14.79 -25.39 10.73
CA ALA A 8 -15.13 -24.27 9.84
C ALA A 8 -14.46 -22.93 10.26
N SER A 9 -13.91 -22.84 11.49
CA SER A 9 -13.31 -21.62 12.03
C SER A 9 -11.85 -21.75 12.49
N THR A 10 -11.18 -22.90 12.30
CA THR A 10 -9.79 -23.08 12.74
C THR A 10 -8.82 -22.33 11.83
N SER A 11 -8.04 -21.41 12.38
CA SER A 11 -6.97 -20.67 11.68
C SER A 11 -5.59 -21.30 11.92
N LEU A 12 -4.55 -20.88 11.18
CA LEU A 12 -3.18 -21.35 11.44
C LEU A 12 -2.72 -20.99 12.86
N ALA A 13 -3.08 -19.81 13.34
CA ALA A 13 -2.75 -19.34 14.69
C ALA A 13 -3.36 -20.17 15.82
N ASP A 14 -4.38 -20.98 15.55
CA ASP A 14 -4.94 -21.93 16.52
C ASP A 14 -4.12 -23.22 16.62
N LEU A 15 -3.45 -23.63 15.53
CA LEU A 15 -2.56 -24.79 15.50
C LEU A 15 -1.11 -24.45 15.85
N LEU A 16 -0.70 -23.22 15.52
CA LEU A 16 0.65 -22.68 15.62
C LEU A 16 0.61 -21.32 16.36
N PRO A 17 0.37 -21.28 17.68
CA PRO A 17 0.17 -20.00 18.41
C PRO A 17 1.36 -19.05 18.31
N ALA A 18 2.55 -19.56 18.03
CA ALA A 18 3.76 -18.77 17.82
C ALA A 18 3.61 -17.73 16.70
N VAL A 19 2.76 -17.96 15.67
CA VAL A 19 2.48 -16.93 14.63
C VAL A 19 1.77 -15.69 15.18
N ARG A 20 1.16 -15.73 16.37
CA ARG A 20 0.54 -14.54 17.00
C ARG A 20 1.56 -13.57 17.60
N TYR A 21 2.76 -14.05 17.86
CA TYR A 21 3.79 -13.31 18.61
C TYR A 21 5.09 -13.14 17.82
N ALA A 22 5.19 -13.71 16.62
CA ALA A 22 6.32 -13.50 15.73
C ALA A 22 6.19 -12.17 14.97
N ASP A 23 7.35 -11.65 14.56
CA ASP A 23 7.45 -10.45 13.73
C ASP A 23 6.59 -10.63 12.45
N PRO A 24 5.58 -9.76 12.23
CA PRO A 24 4.72 -9.82 11.05
C PRO A 24 5.48 -9.79 9.73
N GLN A 25 6.63 -9.12 9.64
CA GLN A 25 7.45 -9.04 8.43
C GLN A 25 8.14 -10.38 8.14
N LEU A 26 8.64 -11.06 9.17
CA LEU A 26 9.26 -12.39 9.05
C LEU A 26 8.23 -13.47 8.72
N LEU A 27 7.01 -13.34 9.26
CA LEU A 27 5.88 -14.20 8.91
C LEU A 27 5.47 -13.99 7.45
N ALA A 28 5.32 -12.73 7.02
CA ALA A 28 4.96 -12.38 5.66
C ALA A 28 5.95 -12.94 4.62
N ALA A 29 7.27 -12.84 4.88
CA ALA A 29 8.32 -13.35 4.01
C ALA A 29 8.26 -14.87 3.77
N ARG A 30 7.54 -15.63 4.62
CA ARG A 30 7.50 -17.11 4.58
C ARG A 30 6.10 -17.69 4.35
N LEU A 31 5.04 -16.99 4.75
CA LEU A 31 3.66 -17.47 4.70
C LEU A 31 2.77 -16.73 3.68
N GLU A 32 3.23 -15.63 3.07
CA GLU A 32 2.45 -14.97 2.01
C GLU A 32 2.32 -15.85 0.76
N ASP A 33 1.09 -15.95 0.27
CA ASP A 33 0.75 -16.49 -1.05
C ASP A 33 -0.17 -15.49 -1.74
N VAL A 34 0.11 -15.16 -3.00
CA VAL A 34 -0.65 -14.18 -3.80
C VAL A 34 -2.13 -14.52 -3.93
N ARG A 35 -2.49 -15.80 -3.76
CA ARG A 35 -3.87 -16.28 -3.85
C ARG A 35 -4.63 -16.16 -2.53
N LEU A 36 -3.95 -15.86 -1.43
CA LEU A 36 -4.53 -15.80 -0.09
C LEU A 36 -4.62 -14.35 0.42
N PRO A 37 -5.57 -14.04 1.32
CA PRO A 37 -5.62 -12.74 1.99
C PRO A 37 -4.34 -12.43 2.78
N LEU A 38 -4.00 -11.14 2.90
CA LEU A 38 -2.90 -10.70 3.75
C LEU A 38 -3.15 -11.11 5.21
N GLY A 39 -2.13 -11.66 5.86
CA GLY A 39 -2.23 -12.09 7.26
C GLY A 39 -3.19 -13.27 7.49
N TRP A 40 -3.48 -14.08 6.46
CA TRP A 40 -4.44 -15.18 6.51
C TRP A 40 -4.23 -16.13 7.70
N TRP A 41 -2.98 -16.28 8.14
CA TRP A 41 -2.60 -17.14 9.26
C TRP A 41 -3.22 -16.73 10.61
N HIS A 42 -3.77 -15.53 10.77
CA HIS A 42 -4.37 -15.07 12.02
C HIS A 42 -5.87 -15.39 12.18
N ALA A 43 -6.64 -15.33 11.09
CA ALA A 43 -8.10 -15.32 11.18
C ALA A 43 -8.81 -16.04 10.03
N THR A 44 -8.09 -16.43 8.96
CA THR A 44 -8.72 -17.13 7.83
C THR A 44 -8.83 -18.62 8.14
N PRO A 45 -10.01 -19.25 7.95
CA PRO A 45 -10.18 -20.68 8.18
C PRO A 45 -9.28 -21.51 7.26
N LEU A 46 -8.57 -22.49 7.82
CA LEU A 46 -7.64 -23.37 7.09
C LEU A 46 -8.33 -24.12 5.93
N MET A 47 -9.60 -24.45 6.08
CA MET A 47 -10.39 -25.09 5.01
C MET A 47 -10.55 -24.19 3.78
N GLU A 48 -10.65 -22.87 3.96
CA GLU A 48 -10.68 -21.92 2.84
C GLU A 48 -9.30 -21.79 2.18
N ILE A 49 -8.23 -21.85 2.98
CA ILE A 49 -6.84 -21.83 2.50
C ILE A 49 -6.53 -23.07 1.67
N GLU A 50 -6.87 -24.26 2.18
CA GLU A 50 -6.69 -25.53 1.48
C GLU A 50 -7.46 -25.59 0.16
N ARG A 51 -8.64 -24.96 0.09
CA ARG A 51 -9.41 -24.87 -1.16
C ARG A 51 -8.70 -24.05 -2.23
N VAL A 52 -7.87 -23.08 -1.84
CA VAL A 52 -7.19 -22.15 -2.76
C VAL A 52 -5.81 -22.64 -3.15
N ILE A 53 -5.00 -23.08 -2.19
CA ILE A 53 -3.60 -23.44 -2.43
C ILE A 53 -3.32 -24.96 -2.35
N GLY A 54 -4.23 -25.73 -1.76
CA GLY A 54 -4.07 -27.16 -1.51
C GLY A 54 -3.37 -27.47 -0.19
N ALA A 55 -3.72 -28.60 0.43
CA ALA A 55 -3.16 -29.04 1.71
C ALA A 55 -1.65 -29.35 1.66
N GLU A 56 -1.17 -29.85 0.53
CA GLU A 56 0.26 -30.12 0.32
C GLU A 56 1.08 -28.83 0.28
N ALA A 57 0.63 -27.82 -0.47
CA ALA A 57 1.30 -26.52 -0.55
C ALA A 57 1.27 -25.79 0.79
N LEU A 58 0.13 -25.81 1.47
CA LEU A 58 -0.01 -25.27 2.83
C LEU A 58 0.97 -25.94 3.80
N SER A 59 1.06 -27.27 3.78
CA SER A 59 1.96 -28.01 4.67
C SER A 59 3.43 -27.69 4.39
N HIS A 60 3.78 -27.47 3.11
CA HIS A 60 5.13 -27.08 2.72
C HIS A 60 5.48 -25.65 3.16
N GLN A 61 4.56 -24.69 3.01
CA GLN A 61 4.76 -23.32 3.49
C GLN A 61 4.93 -23.27 5.02
N VAL A 62 4.11 -24.02 5.76
CA VAL A 62 4.25 -24.10 7.23
C VAL A 62 5.57 -24.77 7.62
N ALA A 63 6.02 -25.79 6.90
CA ALA A 63 7.32 -26.44 7.14
C ALA A 63 8.50 -25.46 6.98
N GLN A 64 8.50 -24.66 5.92
CA GLN A 64 9.52 -23.64 5.68
C GLN A 64 9.50 -22.56 6.76
N ALA A 65 8.30 -22.10 7.16
CA ALA A 65 8.14 -21.12 8.23
C ALA A 65 8.65 -21.66 9.58
N LEU A 66 8.29 -22.88 9.95
CA LEU A 66 8.75 -23.53 11.18
C LEU A 66 10.28 -23.58 11.24
N ARG A 67 10.91 -24.03 10.15
CA ARG A 67 12.37 -24.18 10.08
C ARG A 67 13.11 -22.84 10.06
N SER A 68 12.56 -21.84 9.41
CA SER A 68 13.17 -20.51 9.31
C SER A 68 13.02 -19.69 10.58
N LEU A 69 11.85 -19.75 11.23
CA LEU A 69 11.50 -18.83 12.32
C LEU A 69 11.76 -19.42 13.71
N TRP A 70 11.57 -20.73 13.87
CA TRP A 70 11.73 -21.40 15.17
C TRP A 70 12.61 -22.65 15.12
N PRO A 71 13.81 -22.62 14.50
CA PRO A 71 14.68 -23.81 14.40
C PRO A 71 15.10 -24.37 15.75
N HIS A 72 15.20 -23.51 16.77
CA HIS A 72 15.72 -23.82 18.11
C HIS A 72 14.64 -24.26 19.11
N VAL A 73 13.36 -24.12 18.78
CA VAL A 73 12.25 -24.43 19.70
C VAL A 73 11.82 -25.88 19.52
N GLU A 74 11.36 -26.54 20.60
CA GLU A 74 10.76 -27.86 20.52
C GLU A 74 9.54 -27.86 19.61
N LEU A 75 9.46 -28.82 18.68
CA LEU A 75 8.37 -28.85 17.70
C LEU A 75 6.98 -28.93 18.37
N GLY A 76 6.88 -29.61 19.51
CA GLY A 76 5.66 -29.70 20.32
C GLY A 76 5.31 -28.45 21.13
N ASP A 77 6.24 -27.49 21.29
CA ASP A 77 5.94 -26.18 21.86
C ASP A 77 5.46 -25.20 20.80
N VAL A 78 6.07 -25.24 19.61
CA VAL A 78 5.64 -24.37 18.49
C VAL A 78 4.29 -24.84 17.94
N VAL A 79 4.05 -26.15 17.88
CA VAL A 79 2.79 -26.76 17.42
C VAL A 79 2.18 -27.60 18.56
N PRO A 80 1.50 -26.97 19.56
CA PRO A 80 1.03 -27.64 20.77
C PRO A 80 0.07 -28.81 20.51
N VAL A 81 -0.68 -28.75 19.41
CA VAL A 81 -1.63 -29.79 19.04
C VAL A 81 -0.94 -31.15 18.80
N LEU A 82 0.35 -31.18 18.48
CA LEU A 82 1.13 -32.42 18.36
C LEU A 82 1.19 -33.21 19.67
N ARG A 83 1.18 -32.53 20.83
CA ARG A 83 1.19 -33.16 22.15
C ARG A 83 -0.14 -33.83 22.49
N LEU A 84 -1.24 -33.31 21.94
CA LEU A 84 -2.59 -33.86 22.11
C LEU A 84 -2.88 -34.99 21.13
N LEU A 85 -2.36 -34.87 19.91
CA LEU A 85 -2.64 -35.80 18.82
C LEU A 85 -1.76 -37.05 18.86
N GLY A 86 -0.51 -36.98 19.33
CA GLY A 86 0.42 -38.11 19.24
C GLY A 86 0.72 -38.45 17.77
N SER A 87 1.70 -37.76 17.20
CA SER A 87 2.08 -37.97 15.79
C SER A 87 2.93 -39.23 15.62
N PRO A 88 2.68 -40.06 14.60
CA PRO A 88 3.54 -41.20 14.32
C PRO A 88 4.86 -40.72 13.69
N GLY A 89 5.94 -40.71 14.46
CA GLY A 89 7.31 -40.63 13.90
C GLY A 89 8.20 -39.48 14.36
N VAL A 90 7.76 -38.61 15.28
CA VAL A 90 8.65 -37.61 15.91
C VAL A 90 8.79 -37.91 17.39
N GLU A 91 10.02 -38.12 17.85
CA GLU A 91 10.29 -38.32 19.28
C GLU A 91 10.01 -37.04 20.08
N PRO A 92 9.37 -37.13 21.27
CA PRO A 92 9.14 -35.98 22.14
C PRO A 92 10.45 -35.29 22.54
N GLY A 93 10.41 -33.96 22.71
CA GLY A 93 11.58 -33.17 23.15
C GLY A 93 12.56 -32.75 22.04
N LYS A 94 12.26 -33.05 20.77
CA LYS A 94 13.09 -32.61 19.64
C LYS A 94 12.73 -31.21 19.15
N THR A 95 13.76 -30.42 18.87
CA THR A 95 13.64 -29.11 18.21
C THR A 95 13.32 -29.22 16.73
N VAL A 96 12.72 -28.19 16.14
CA VAL A 96 12.40 -28.14 14.70
C VAL A 96 13.65 -28.47 13.84
N ALA A 97 14.82 -27.91 14.17
CA ALA A 97 16.05 -28.18 13.44
C ALA A 97 16.61 -29.59 13.65
N GLN A 98 16.33 -30.26 14.79
CA GLN A 98 16.70 -31.66 14.98
C GLN A 98 15.81 -32.58 14.14
N VAL A 99 14.50 -32.35 14.14
CA VAL A 99 13.54 -33.10 13.32
C VAL A 99 13.87 -32.96 11.82
N ALA A 100 14.23 -31.75 11.37
CA ALA A 100 14.65 -31.52 9.99
C ALA A 100 15.97 -32.21 9.60
N ARG A 101 16.94 -32.30 10.52
CA ARG A 101 18.27 -32.91 10.25
C ARG A 101 18.24 -34.44 10.20
N GLU A 102 17.33 -35.07 10.93
CA GLU A 102 17.15 -36.53 10.91
C GLU A 102 16.61 -37.03 9.57
N ALA A 103 15.97 -36.14 8.79
CA ALA A 103 15.45 -36.43 7.46
C ALA A 103 16.55 -36.56 6.38
N GLY A 104 17.71 -35.94 6.59
CA GLY A 104 18.80 -35.84 5.61
C GLY A 104 19.58 -34.53 5.73
N PRO A 105 20.73 -34.41 5.03
CA PRO A 105 21.56 -33.21 5.08
C PRO A 105 20.98 -32.02 4.28
N GLY A 106 19.99 -32.25 3.41
CA GLY A 106 19.44 -31.25 2.50
C GLY A 106 18.28 -30.42 3.09
N VAL A 107 18.09 -29.21 2.57
CA VAL A 107 16.94 -28.36 2.92
C VAL A 107 15.62 -29.03 2.53
N VAL A 108 15.57 -29.58 1.31
CA VAL A 108 14.40 -30.26 0.78
C VAL A 108 13.96 -31.45 1.64
N ASP A 109 14.92 -32.21 2.22
CA ASP A 109 14.62 -33.37 3.05
C ASP A 109 13.94 -32.98 4.36
N GLY A 110 14.46 -31.94 5.03
CA GLY A 110 13.91 -31.43 6.28
C GLY A 110 12.51 -30.83 6.13
N ASP A 111 12.29 -30.08 5.04
CA ASP A 111 10.99 -29.46 4.77
C ASP A 111 9.93 -30.51 4.44
N ARG A 112 10.31 -31.60 3.75
CA ARG A 112 9.41 -32.72 3.45
C ARG A 112 8.91 -33.40 4.73
N VAL A 113 9.78 -33.63 5.71
CA VAL A 113 9.39 -34.28 6.98
C VAL A 113 8.50 -33.38 7.82
N LEU A 114 8.84 -32.09 7.95
CA LEU A 114 8.00 -31.12 8.66
C LEU A 114 6.64 -30.93 7.97
N ALA A 115 6.60 -30.93 6.64
CA ALA A 115 5.36 -30.86 5.87
C ALA A 115 4.50 -32.12 6.07
N ALA A 116 5.11 -33.32 6.12
CA ALA A 116 4.38 -34.55 6.42
C ALA A 116 3.78 -34.55 7.84
N VAL A 117 4.50 -34.00 8.82
CA VAL A 117 3.99 -33.84 10.19
C VAL A 117 2.77 -32.91 10.22
N PHE A 118 2.84 -31.77 9.54
CA PHE A 118 1.72 -30.83 9.47
C PHE A 118 0.53 -31.39 8.66
N GLY A 119 0.80 -32.09 7.56
CA GLY A 119 -0.22 -32.79 6.77
C GLY A 119 -0.98 -33.84 7.57
N ALA A 120 -0.29 -34.59 8.44
CA ALA A 120 -0.94 -35.54 9.35
C ALA A 120 -1.85 -34.87 10.39
N ILE A 121 -1.55 -33.63 10.79
CA ILE A 121 -2.47 -32.83 11.61
C ILE A 121 -3.71 -32.53 10.78
N LEU A 122 -3.56 -31.95 9.59
CA LEU A 122 -4.68 -31.61 8.70
C LEU A 122 -5.57 -32.82 8.38
N ASP A 123 -5.00 -33.99 8.11
CA ASP A 123 -5.79 -35.19 7.81
C ASP A 123 -6.65 -35.63 9.00
N ARG A 124 -6.12 -35.53 10.22
CA ARG A 124 -6.89 -35.81 11.45
C ARG A 124 -7.95 -34.75 11.72
N LEU A 125 -7.66 -33.48 11.43
CA LEU A 125 -8.66 -32.40 11.50
C LEU A 125 -9.83 -32.70 10.55
N HIS A 126 -9.55 -33.15 9.33
CA HIS A 126 -10.58 -33.50 8.36
C HIS A 126 -11.24 -34.87 8.58
N GLN A 127 -10.81 -35.64 9.59
CA GLN A 127 -11.18 -37.05 9.77
C GLN A 127 -10.95 -37.88 8.49
N ARG A 128 -9.98 -37.49 7.65
CA ARG A 128 -9.62 -38.22 6.42
C ARG A 128 -9.03 -39.57 6.83
N GLY A 129 -9.72 -40.66 6.48
CA GLY A 129 -9.27 -42.03 6.75
C GLY A 129 -9.80 -42.69 8.03
N VAL A 130 -10.72 -42.06 8.78
CA VAL A 130 -11.48 -42.73 9.85
C VAL A 130 -12.80 -43.24 9.25
N PRO A 131 -13.16 -44.53 9.38
CA PRO A 131 -14.47 -45.01 8.94
C PRO A 131 -15.55 -44.21 9.67
N ARG A 132 -16.42 -43.53 8.92
CA ARG A 132 -17.62 -42.90 9.46
C ARG A 132 -18.56 -44.02 9.91
N GLU A 133 -18.56 -44.37 11.20
CA GLU A 133 -19.67 -45.11 11.77
C GLU A 133 -20.90 -44.18 11.84
N GLU A 134 -21.95 -44.59 11.14
CA GLU A 134 -23.28 -43.99 11.19
C GLU A 134 -23.80 -44.06 12.63
N SER A 135 -23.81 -42.93 13.34
CA SER A 135 -24.62 -42.78 14.54
C SER A 135 -25.07 -41.34 14.70
N GLU A 136 -26.15 -40.98 14.00
CA GLU A 136 -26.85 -39.69 14.15
C GLU A 136 -27.56 -39.52 15.51
N GLY A 137 -27.39 -40.44 16.47
CA GLY A 137 -28.14 -40.43 17.74
C GLY A 137 -27.40 -39.91 18.99
N ALA A 138 -26.09 -39.70 18.95
CA ALA A 138 -25.30 -39.48 20.19
C ALA A 138 -24.95 -38.02 20.51
N CYS A 139 -25.13 -37.07 19.59
CA CYS A 139 -24.42 -35.78 19.67
C CYS A 139 -25.00 -34.76 20.67
N VAL A 140 -26.30 -34.72 20.89
CA VAL A 140 -26.91 -33.66 21.73
C VAL A 140 -26.86 -34.00 23.23
N ARG A 141 -27.15 -35.27 23.58
CA ARG A 141 -27.19 -35.73 24.98
C ARG A 141 -25.81 -35.65 25.63
N ASP A 142 -24.77 -36.04 24.89
CA ASP A 142 -23.39 -35.97 25.38
C ASP A 142 -22.93 -34.51 25.55
N ALA A 143 -23.30 -33.63 24.62
CA ALA A 143 -22.99 -32.20 24.71
C ALA A 143 -23.70 -31.53 25.91
N VAL A 144 -24.98 -31.82 26.14
CA VAL A 144 -25.74 -31.28 27.28
C VAL A 144 -25.17 -31.79 28.62
N SER A 145 -24.76 -33.07 28.70
CA SER A 145 -24.12 -33.62 29.90
C SER A 145 -22.74 -33.00 30.19
N VAL A 146 -21.97 -32.66 29.15
CA VAL A 146 -20.68 -31.99 29.28
C VAL A 146 -20.85 -30.56 29.75
N ILE A 147 -21.82 -29.82 29.17
CA ILE A 147 -22.13 -28.44 29.59
C ILE A 147 -22.60 -28.41 31.04
N ALA A 148 -23.47 -29.34 31.45
CA ALA A 148 -23.91 -29.45 32.84
C ALA A 148 -22.76 -29.72 33.82
N ARG A 149 -21.73 -30.46 33.38
CA ARG A 149 -20.56 -30.80 34.20
C ARG A 149 -19.56 -29.65 34.32
N TRP A 150 -19.53 -28.75 33.34
CA TRP A 150 -18.61 -27.63 33.27
C TRP A 150 -19.19 -26.33 33.82
N LEU A 151 -20.50 -26.29 34.13
CA LEU A 151 -21.15 -25.11 34.66
C LEU A 151 -20.76 -24.87 36.14
N PRO A 152 -20.16 -23.70 36.48
CA PRO A 152 -19.80 -23.36 37.85
C PRO A 152 -21.03 -23.26 38.78
N ALA A 153 -20.86 -23.56 40.06
CA ALA A 153 -21.95 -23.55 41.04
C ALA A 153 -22.59 -22.15 41.23
N ASP A 154 -21.83 -21.09 40.97
CA ASP A 154 -22.21 -19.68 41.09
C ASP A 154 -22.77 -19.08 39.78
N ALA A 155 -23.01 -19.90 38.74
CA ALA A 155 -23.56 -19.42 37.48
C ALA A 155 -24.87 -18.60 37.66
N PRO A 156 -25.17 -17.62 36.78
CA PRO A 156 -26.42 -16.86 36.84
C PRO A 156 -27.66 -17.76 36.76
N ALA A 157 -28.76 -17.35 37.40
CA ALA A 157 -29.98 -18.16 37.49
C ALA A 157 -30.60 -18.44 36.12
N GLU A 158 -30.43 -17.50 35.19
CA GLU A 158 -30.88 -17.56 33.80
C GLU A 158 -30.15 -18.66 33.02
N VAL A 159 -28.86 -18.87 33.30
CA VAL A 159 -28.04 -19.91 32.64
C VAL A 159 -28.42 -21.30 33.16
N ARG A 160 -28.71 -21.42 34.46
CA ARG A 160 -29.25 -22.67 35.03
C ARG A 160 -30.65 -22.98 34.52
N ALA A 161 -31.50 -21.97 34.36
CA ALA A 161 -32.84 -22.13 33.78
C ALA A 161 -32.76 -22.60 32.32
N ALA A 162 -31.84 -22.06 31.53
CA ALA A 162 -31.60 -22.51 30.16
C ALA A 162 -31.10 -23.97 30.11
N LEU A 163 -30.19 -24.37 31.01
CA LEU A 163 -29.71 -25.75 31.10
C LEU A 163 -30.85 -26.72 31.49
N ALA A 164 -31.73 -26.32 32.42
CA ALA A 164 -32.89 -27.13 32.81
C ALA A 164 -33.90 -27.31 31.66
N VAL A 165 -34.07 -26.30 30.80
CA VAL A 165 -34.89 -26.42 29.58
C VAL A 165 -34.26 -27.41 28.60
N LEU A 166 -32.93 -27.34 28.40
CA LEU A 166 -32.22 -28.28 27.52
C LEU A 166 -32.28 -29.73 28.02
N GLN A 167 -32.22 -29.93 29.34
CA GLN A 167 -32.41 -31.24 29.96
C GLN A 167 -33.87 -31.71 29.89
N GLY A 168 -34.85 -30.81 30.00
CA GLY A 168 -36.28 -31.14 29.87
C GLY A 168 -36.71 -31.48 28.44
N LEU A 169 -36.01 -30.96 27.43
CA LEU A 169 -36.20 -31.34 26.03
C LEU A 169 -35.73 -32.78 25.74
N GLU A 170 -34.96 -33.42 26.64
CA GLU A 170 -34.57 -34.83 26.54
C GLU A 170 -35.74 -35.80 26.81
N GLU A 171 -36.86 -35.34 27.38
CA GLU A 171 -37.98 -36.21 27.80
C GLU A 171 -39.14 -36.33 26.79
N GLN A 172 -39.13 -35.61 25.65
CA GLN A 172 -40.21 -35.69 24.66
C GLN A 172 -39.88 -36.64 23.49
N PRO A 173 -40.73 -37.64 23.19
CA PRO A 173 -40.51 -38.53 22.03
C PRO A 173 -40.84 -37.81 20.72
N GLU A 174 -39.88 -37.87 19.77
CA GLU A 174 -39.95 -37.29 18.43
C GLU A 174 -40.93 -38.06 17.53
N ASP A 175 -42.11 -37.51 17.25
CA ASP A 175 -42.94 -37.95 16.12
C ASP A 175 -43.93 -36.84 15.71
N GLU A 176 -43.46 -35.80 15.00
CA GLU A 176 -44.30 -34.97 14.11
C GLU A 176 -43.46 -34.16 13.09
N PRO A 177 -43.80 -34.14 11.79
CA PRO A 177 -42.99 -33.46 10.77
C PRO A 177 -43.39 -31.98 10.56
N VAL A 178 -42.38 -31.11 10.45
CA VAL A 178 -42.50 -29.65 10.19
C VAL A 178 -42.34 -29.36 8.68
N PRO A 179 -43.12 -28.43 8.07
CA PRO A 179 -43.15 -28.22 6.62
C PRO A 179 -42.00 -27.34 6.09
N GLN A 180 -41.60 -27.56 4.83
CA GLN A 180 -40.50 -26.86 4.16
C GLN A 180 -40.92 -25.51 3.53
N PRO A 181 -40.05 -24.47 3.53
CA PRO A 181 -40.32 -23.20 2.84
C PRO A 181 -39.88 -23.20 1.37
N VAL A 182 -40.65 -22.48 0.56
CA VAL A 182 -40.53 -22.31 -0.90
C VAL A 182 -39.43 -21.30 -1.25
N ALA A 183 -38.61 -21.61 -2.28
CA ALA A 183 -37.56 -20.75 -2.82
C ALA A 183 -38.09 -19.70 -3.82
N VAL A 184 -37.56 -18.48 -3.76
CA VAL A 184 -37.76 -17.40 -4.75
C VAL A 184 -36.44 -17.18 -5.50
N PRO A 185 -36.42 -17.06 -6.85
CA PRO A 185 -35.18 -16.91 -7.60
C PRO A 185 -34.69 -15.45 -7.60
N VAL A 186 -33.38 -15.27 -7.42
CA VAL A 186 -32.67 -13.99 -7.54
C VAL A 186 -32.05 -13.89 -8.95
N ALA A 187 -32.30 -12.77 -9.62
CA ALA A 187 -31.81 -12.48 -10.97
C ALA A 187 -30.34 -12.03 -10.97
N VAL A 188 -29.60 -12.45 -12.00
CA VAL A 188 -28.20 -12.09 -12.30
C VAL A 188 -28.19 -10.82 -13.16
N PRO A 189 -27.35 -9.80 -12.88
CA PRO A 189 -27.17 -8.69 -13.80
C PRO A 189 -26.16 -9.03 -14.91
N GLU A 190 -26.50 -8.55 -16.09
CA GLU A 190 -25.86 -8.73 -17.39
C GLU A 190 -24.61 -7.85 -17.56
N ALA A 191 -23.65 -8.32 -18.36
CA ALA A 191 -22.38 -7.67 -18.66
C ALA A 191 -22.56 -6.48 -19.61
N VAL A 192 -21.86 -5.37 -19.36
CA VAL A 192 -21.86 -4.17 -20.20
C VAL A 192 -20.61 -4.18 -21.11
N GLU A 193 -20.85 -4.08 -22.42
CA GLU A 193 -19.84 -3.94 -23.48
C GLU A 193 -19.03 -2.64 -23.36
N ALA A 194 -17.74 -2.73 -23.65
CA ALA A 194 -16.81 -1.60 -23.75
C ALA A 194 -16.91 -0.93 -25.14
N PRO A 195 -16.85 0.41 -25.23
CA PRO A 195 -16.79 1.09 -26.51
C PRO A 195 -15.38 1.08 -27.08
N SER A 196 -15.30 0.78 -28.38
CA SER A 196 -14.16 0.95 -29.26
C SER A 196 -14.06 2.41 -29.74
N GLY A 197 -12.85 2.99 -29.73
CA GLY A 197 -12.62 4.30 -30.34
C GLY A 197 -11.28 4.96 -29.99
N GLU A 198 -10.44 5.05 -31.02
CA GLU A 198 -9.47 6.13 -31.31
C GLU A 198 -8.11 6.16 -30.57
N GLN A 199 -7.07 5.81 -31.35
CA GLN A 199 -5.66 6.10 -31.08
C GLN A 199 -5.36 7.58 -31.38
N PRO A 200 -4.64 8.29 -30.51
CA PRO A 200 -3.94 9.52 -30.90
C PRO A 200 -2.50 9.21 -31.36
N GLU A 201 -2.17 9.77 -32.52
CA GLU A 201 -0.83 9.97 -33.07
C GLU A 201 0.13 10.60 -32.06
N TYR A 202 1.30 9.99 -31.88
CA TYR A 202 2.44 10.62 -31.21
C TYR A 202 3.27 11.38 -32.26
N ALA A 203 3.38 12.69 -32.06
CA ALA A 203 4.27 13.57 -32.82
C ALA A 203 5.74 13.33 -32.41
N GLU A 204 6.59 13.09 -33.40
CA GLU A 204 8.05 13.05 -33.29
C GLU A 204 8.63 14.42 -32.95
N LEU A 205 9.60 14.45 -32.02
CA LEU A 205 10.53 15.56 -31.82
C LEU A 205 11.97 15.02 -31.63
N PRO A 206 13.00 15.81 -31.97
CA PRO A 206 14.19 15.34 -32.65
C PRO A 206 15.37 14.97 -31.74
N ALA A 207 16.32 14.22 -32.31
CA ALA A 207 17.60 13.84 -31.72
C ALA A 207 18.50 15.04 -31.33
N PRO A 208 19.28 14.97 -30.24
CA PRO A 208 20.38 15.89 -30.00
C PRO A 208 21.68 15.39 -30.64
N ARG A 209 22.33 16.29 -31.38
CA ARG A 209 23.72 16.22 -31.83
C ARG A 209 24.68 16.69 -30.73
N GLU A 210 25.76 15.92 -30.58
CA GLU A 210 27.18 16.26 -30.41
C GLU A 210 27.68 17.42 -29.51
N ALA A 211 28.75 17.06 -28.79
CA ALA A 211 29.96 17.81 -28.45
C ALA A 211 29.93 18.75 -27.25
N PHE A 212 30.72 18.39 -26.22
CA PHE A 212 31.68 19.30 -25.57
C PHE A 212 32.90 18.52 -25.09
N ASP A 213 34.06 18.99 -25.54
CA ASP A 213 35.42 18.55 -25.27
C ASP A 213 35.98 19.11 -23.95
N ASP A 214 37.04 18.45 -23.49
CA ASP A 214 38.16 18.91 -22.66
C ASP A 214 37.92 19.40 -21.21
N HIS A 215 38.53 18.67 -20.26
CA HIS A 215 39.56 19.21 -19.36
C HIS A 215 40.29 18.08 -18.60
N GLU A 216 41.58 17.88 -18.91
CA GLU A 216 42.57 17.26 -18.02
C GLU A 216 42.84 18.17 -16.79
N PRO A 217 43.40 17.60 -15.71
CA PRO A 217 44.81 17.93 -15.47
C PRO A 217 45.67 16.75 -15.03
N ALA A 218 46.93 16.84 -15.45
CA ALA A 218 48.08 16.07 -15.00
C ALA A 218 48.45 16.34 -13.53
N VAL A 219 49.02 15.33 -12.87
CA VAL A 219 49.99 15.53 -11.79
C VAL A 219 51.02 14.40 -11.82
N GLU A 220 52.26 14.79 -12.10
CA GLU A 220 53.49 14.02 -11.88
C GLU A 220 53.80 13.94 -10.38
N ALA A 221 54.33 12.80 -9.93
CA ALA A 221 55.38 12.73 -8.91
C ALA A 221 56.04 11.34 -8.94
N GLU A 222 57.30 11.30 -9.36
CA GLU A 222 58.26 10.23 -9.12
C GLU A 222 58.89 10.39 -7.72
N ASP A 223 59.15 9.28 -7.02
CA ASP A 223 60.47 8.95 -6.44
C ASP A 223 60.49 7.46 -5.98
N PRO A 224 61.66 6.80 -5.93
CA PRO A 224 61.83 5.35 -6.06
C PRO A 224 62.32 4.69 -4.76
N ASP A 225 62.71 3.41 -4.88
CA ASP A 225 63.40 2.57 -3.89
C ASP A 225 62.56 1.93 -2.78
N VAL A 226 61.97 0.77 -3.12
CA VAL A 226 61.92 -0.36 -2.18
C VAL A 226 62.47 -1.61 -2.88
N VAL A 227 63.55 -2.11 -2.29
CA VAL A 227 64.34 -3.28 -2.65
C VAL A 227 63.51 -4.55 -2.85
N ASP A 228 63.76 -5.17 -4.00
CA ASP A 228 63.19 -6.41 -4.53
C ASP A 228 63.62 -7.63 -3.69
N ALA A 229 62.63 -8.32 -3.10
CA ALA A 229 62.76 -9.69 -2.64
C ALA A 229 61.99 -10.56 -3.65
N PRO A 230 62.57 -11.66 -4.16
CA PRO A 230 62.01 -12.35 -5.32
C PRO A 230 60.65 -12.97 -4.98
N VAL A 231 59.60 -12.33 -5.46
CA VAL A 231 58.26 -12.92 -5.57
C VAL A 231 58.34 -14.00 -6.65
N PRO A 232 57.91 -15.24 -6.37
CA PRO A 232 57.89 -16.28 -7.40
C PRO A 232 57.07 -15.79 -8.59
N ALA A 233 57.63 -15.94 -9.79
CA ALA A 233 57.04 -15.49 -11.05
C ALA A 233 55.54 -15.81 -11.11
N ALA A 234 54.72 -14.76 -11.12
CA ALA A 234 53.32 -14.87 -11.50
C ALA A 234 53.29 -15.53 -12.89
N THR A 235 52.75 -16.74 -12.95
CA THR A 235 52.34 -17.36 -14.21
C THR A 235 51.52 -16.33 -14.98
N ALA A 236 51.98 -15.97 -16.18
CA ALA A 236 51.26 -15.07 -17.06
C ALA A 236 49.80 -15.53 -17.17
N ALA A 237 48.84 -14.61 -17.01
CA ALA A 237 47.43 -14.92 -17.16
C ALA A 237 47.19 -15.67 -18.49
N PRO A 238 46.40 -16.74 -18.51
CA PRO A 238 46.14 -17.50 -19.72
C PRO A 238 45.59 -16.57 -20.83
N ALA A 239 46.33 -16.53 -21.93
CA ALA A 239 45.96 -15.76 -23.11
C ALA A 239 44.79 -16.43 -23.83
N LEU A 240 43.91 -15.63 -24.41
CA LEU A 240 42.87 -16.16 -25.30
C LEU A 240 43.53 -16.80 -26.52
N MET A 241 43.07 -17.99 -26.91
CA MET A 241 43.44 -18.60 -28.19
C MET A 241 43.14 -17.66 -29.36
N ALA A 242 44.02 -17.62 -30.36
CA ALA A 242 43.88 -16.73 -31.52
C ALA A 242 42.79 -17.18 -32.52
N GLU A 243 42.60 -18.49 -32.71
CA GLU A 243 41.64 -19.05 -33.68
C GLU A 243 40.68 -20.09 -33.05
N PRO A 244 39.93 -19.75 -31.98
CA PRO A 244 39.01 -20.68 -31.34
C PRO A 244 37.88 -21.14 -32.28
N PHE A 245 37.46 -20.30 -33.23
CA PHE A 245 36.46 -20.68 -34.22
C PHE A 245 36.94 -21.80 -35.15
N ALA A 246 38.17 -21.68 -35.66
CA ALA A 246 38.74 -22.67 -36.57
C ALA A 246 38.95 -24.01 -35.85
N ALA A 247 39.39 -24.00 -34.60
CA ALA A 247 39.56 -25.18 -33.77
C ALA A 247 38.22 -25.94 -33.59
N LEU A 248 37.18 -25.25 -33.13
CA LEU A 248 35.86 -25.88 -32.92
C LEU A 248 35.25 -26.35 -34.25
N THR A 249 35.38 -25.56 -35.33
CA THR A 249 34.86 -25.93 -36.66
C THR A 249 35.47 -27.23 -37.18
N ARG A 250 36.77 -27.45 -36.93
CA ARG A 250 37.46 -28.69 -37.32
C ARG A 250 36.95 -29.90 -36.52
N LEU A 251 36.67 -29.74 -35.23
CA LEU A 251 36.07 -30.80 -34.42
C LEU A 251 34.67 -31.17 -34.92
N VAL A 252 33.77 -30.18 -35.03
CA VAL A 252 32.36 -30.45 -35.40
C VAL A 252 32.23 -30.92 -36.84
N GLY A 253 33.18 -30.59 -37.73
CA GLY A 253 33.22 -31.12 -39.10
C GLY A 253 33.40 -32.65 -39.18
N GLY A 254 33.84 -33.30 -38.09
CA GLY A 254 33.93 -34.75 -37.98
C GLY A 254 32.68 -35.43 -37.40
N TRP A 255 31.66 -34.67 -36.99
CA TRP A 255 30.44 -35.22 -36.38
C TRP A 255 29.41 -35.63 -37.43
N ASP A 256 28.61 -36.64 -37.09
CA ASP A 256 27.47 -37.02 -37.93
C ASP A 256 26.31 -36.03 -37.81
N GLU A 257 25.34 -36.11 -38.75
CA GLU A 257 24.20 -35.20 -38.81
C GLU A 257 23.39 -35.17 -37.50
N ARG A 258 23.26 -36.30 -36.81
CA ARG A 258 22.49 -36.40 -35.57
C ARG A 258 23.22 -35.70 -34.43
N ALA A 259 24.53 -35.89 -34.33
CA ALA A 259 25.40 -35.21 -33.37
C ALA A 259 25.38 -33.68 -33.58
N LEU A 260 25.44 -33.22 -34.83
CA LEU A 260 25.34 -31.79 -35.16
C LEU A 260 23.99 -31.18 -34.73
N VAL A 261 22.89 -31.88 -35.03
CA VAL A 261 21.55 -31.41 -34.62
C VAL A 261 21.38 -31.41 -33.11
N ILE A 262 21.86 -32.44 -32.40
CA ILE A 262 21.79 -32.50 -30.93
C ILE A 262 22.65 -31.40 -30.30
N ALA A 263 23.85 -31.15 -30.84
CA ALA A 263 24.70 -30.08 -30.37
C ALA A 263 24.04 -28.71 -30.57
N GLY A 264 23.57 -28.42 -31.78
CA GLY A 264 23.01 -27.12 -32.14
C GLY A 264 21.65 -26.82 -31.51
N GLN A 265 20.72 -27.77 -31.54
CA GLN A 265 19.33 -27.54 -31.13
C GLN A 265 19.05 -27.86 -29.66
N ARG A 266 20.03 -28.42 -28.94
CA ARG A 266 19.81 -28.85 -27.55
C ARG A 266 20.97 -28.51 -26.63
N MET A 267 22.19 -28.94 -26.93
CA MET A 267 23.33 -28.66 -26.04
C MET A 267 23.69 -27.18 -26.00
N PHE A 268 23.71 -26.51 -27.15
CA PHE A 268 24.12 -25.12 -27.29
C PHE A 268 23.00 -24.14 -27.61
N ALA A 269 21.77 -24.63 -27.74
CA ALA A 269 20.60 -23.80 -27.96
C ALA A 269 20.24 -22.97 -26.71
N ASP A 270 19.70 -21.77 -26.94
CA ASP A 270 19.08 -20.96 -25.90
C ASP A 270 17.82 -21.63 -25.34
N GLU A 271 17.00 -22.18 -26.22
CA GLU A 271 15.84 -23.00 -25.88
C GLU A 271 16.07 -24.45 -26.34
N PRO A 272 16.50 -25.35 -25.43
CA PRO A 272 16.79 -26.73 -25.80
C PRO A 272 15.55 -27.50 -26.25
N VAL A 273 15.60 -28.09 -27.45
CA VAL A 273 14.56 -29.01 -27.93
C VAL A 273 14.45 -30.22 -26.99
N LYS A 274 13.21 -30.68 -26.74
CA LYS A 274 12.96 -31.82 -25.85
C LYS A 274 13.50 -33.11 -26.50
N LEU A 275 14.00 -34.00 -25.65
CA LEU A 275 14.50 -35.32 -26.07
C LEU A 275 13.45 -36.14 -26.83
N GLN A 276 12.17 -35.96 -26.50
CA GLN A 276 11.05 -36.64 -27.15
C GLN A 276 10.91 -36.21 -28.61
N ASP A 277 10.89 -34.90 -28.86
CA ASP A 277 10.71 -34.31 -30.20
C ASP A 277 11.87 -34.69 -31.14
N LEU A 278 13.10 -34.70 -30.62
CA LEU A 278 14.27 -35.21 -31.35
C LEU A 278 14.19 -36.72 -31.59
N GLY A 279 13.62 -37.48 -30.65
CA GLY A 279 13.40 -38.92 -30.79
C GLY A 279 12.45 -39.22 -31.94
N GLU A 280 11.34 -38.49 -32.02
CA GLU A 280 10.38 -38.58 -33.12
C GLU A 280 11.03 -38.19 -34.46
N ARG A 281 11.74 -37.06 -34.50
CA ARG A 281 12.45 -36.59 -35.71
C ARG A 281 13.45 -37.61 -36.24
N PHE A 282 14.19 -38.28 -35.36
CA PHE A 282 15.19 -39.29 -35.76
C PHE A 282 14.64 -40.71 -35.85
N SER A 283 13.37 -40.92 -35.52
CA SER A 283 12.75 -42.25 -35.40
C SER A 283 13.51 -43.16 -34.41
N VAL A 284 13.88 -42.62 -33.25
CA VAL A 284 14.56 -43.33 -32.15
C VAL A 284 13.90 -43.04 -30.81
N SER A 285 14.21 -43.83 -29.78
CA SER A 285 13.67 -43.59 -28.43
C SER A 285 14.29 -42.33 -27.79
N ARG A 286 13.55 -41.71 -26.86
CA ARG A 286 14.03 -40.63 -25.97
C ARG A 286 15.38 -40.98 -25.31
N GLU A 287 15.51 -42.21 -24.84
CA GLU A 287 16.74 -42.70 -24.21
C GLU A 287 17.90 -42.75 -25.20
N ARG A 288 17.63 -43.10 -26.47
CA ARG A 288 18.67 -43.11 -27.50
C ARG A 288 19.17 -41.70 -27.80
N VAL A 289 18.30 -40.69 -27.83
CA VAL A 289 18.72 -39.28 -27.97
C VAL A 289 19.61 -38.86 -26.79
N ARG A 290 19.25 -39.23 -25.55
CA ARG A 290 20.08 -38.97 -24.36
C ARG A 290 21.48 -39.59 -24.46
N GLN A 291 21.57 -40.82 -24.99
CA GLN A 291 22.85 -41.48 -25.23
C GLN A 291 23.69 -40.76 -26.29
N LEU A 292 23.07 -40.27 -27.36
CA LEU A 292 23.76 -39.50 -28.40
C LEU A 292 24.27 -38.16 -27.86
N GLU A 293 23.46 -37.45 -27.07
CA GLU A 293 23.88 -36.21 -26.37
C GLU A 293 25.08 -36.47 -25.46
N ARG A 294 25.05 -37.56 -24.68
CA ARG A 294 26.20 -37.97 -23.87
C ARG A 294 27.44 -38.28 -24.72
N ALA A 295 27.27 -38.96 -25.86
CA ALA A 295 28.38 -39.24 -26.76
C ALA A 295 29.03 -37.96 -27.35
N VAL A 296 28.23 -36.93 -27.64
CA VAL A 296 28.72 -35.61 -28.07
C VAL A 296 29.50 -34.94 -26.93
N ALA A 297 28.97 -34.95 -25.71
CA ALA A 297 29.65 -34.39 -24.53
C ALA A 297 30.98 -35.13 -24.21
N ASP A 298 30.98 -36.46 -24.30
CA ASP A 298 32.18 -37.28 -24.11
C ASP A 298 33.23 -36.99 -25.20
N SER A 299 32.80 -36.81 -26.45
CA SER A 299 33.65 -36.42 -27.59
C SER A 299 34.33 -35.07 -27.36
N LEU A 300 33.57 -34.06 -26.93
CA LEU A 300 34.10 -32.73 -26.57
C LEU A 300 35.12 -32.83 -25.43
N THR A 301 34.78 -33.56 -24.37
CA THR A 301 35.65 -33.74 -23.20
C THR A 301 36.95 -34.43 -23.58
N GLN A 302 36.87 -35.49 -24.38
CA GLN A 302 38.04 -36.22 -24.86
C GLN A 302 38.92 -35.34 -25.76
N TRP A 303 38.32 -34.57 -26.67
CA TRP A 303 39.03 -33.64 -27.54
C TRP A 303 39.80 -32.60 -26.73
N MET A 304 39.16 -31.97 -25.73
CA MET A 304 39.78 -30.95 -24.87
C MET A 304 41.03 -31.45 -24.11
N VAL A 305 41.17 -32.76 -23.90
CA VAL A 305 42.31 -33.35 -23.18
C VAL A 305 43.37 -33.92 -24.13
N ALA A 306 42.94 -34.64 -25.16
CA ALA A 306 43.83 -35.45 -26.00
C ALA A 306 44.44 -34.65 -27.16
N ASP A 307 43.67 -33.75 -27.77
CA ASP A 307 44.03 -33.01 -28.97
C ASP A 307 44.79 -31.71 -28.67
N GLU A 308 45.67 -31.27 -29.56
CA GLU A 308 46.44 -30.04 -29.37
C GLU A 308 45.54 -28.79 -29.43
N ASP A 309 44.66 -28.72 -30.44
CA ASP A 309 43.68 -27.63 -30.55
C ASP A 309 42.65 -27.70 -29.44
N GLY A 310 42.26 -28.90 -29.02
CA GLY A 310 41.36 -29.11 -27.89
C GLY A 310 41.94 -28.57 -26.58
N ARG A 311 43.21 -28.83 -26.28
CA ARG A 311 43.88 -28.25 -25.10
C ARG A 311 44.02 -26.73 -25.20
N ALA A 312 44.31 -26.19 -26.38
CA ALA A 312 44.35 -24.74 -26.60
C ALA A 312 42.96 -24.10 -26.38
N PHE A 313 41.90 -24.75 -26.85
CA PHE A 313 40.52 -24.33 -26.64
C PHE A 313 40.11 -24.41 -25.16
N ALA A 314 40.49 -25.47 -24.44
CA ALA A 314 40.28 -25.56 -23.00
C ALA A 314 41.01 -24.43 -22.23
N GLY A 315 42.23 -24.08 -22.65
CA GLY A 315 42.95 -22.91 -22.14
C GLY A 315 42.22 -21.59 -22.43
N HIS A 316 41.62 -21.46 -23.62
CA HIS A 316 40.77 -20.33 -23.97
C HIS A 316 39.51 -20.25 -23.09
N LEU A 317 38.82 -21.36 -22.82
CA LEU A 317 37.68 -21.40 -21.90
C LEU A 317 38.06 -20.95 -20.49
N ALA A 318 39.22 -21.40 -19.98
CA ALA A 318 39.74 -20.95 -18.69
C ALA A 318 40.07 -19.46 -18.68
N ALA A 319 40.68 -18.95 -19.76
CA ALA A 319 40.99 -17.54 -19.95
C ALA A 319 39.74 -16.65 -20.03
N VAL A 320 38.64 -17.14 -20.62
CA VAL A 320 37.34 -16.46 -20.62
C VAL A 320 36.72 -16.47 -19.22
N ALA A 321 36.71 -17.63 -18.55
CA ALA A 321 36.15 -17.76 -17.20
C ALA A 321 36.85 -16.83 -16.18
N GLU A 322 38.18 -16.72 -16.25
CA GLU A 322 38.96 -15.82 -15.39
C GLU A 322 38.59 -14.34 -15.60
N ARG A 323 38.37 -13.93 -16.85
CA ARG A 323 37.99 -12.54 -17.19
C ARG A 323 36.57 -12.19 -16.75
N LEU A 324 35.64 -13.15 -16.80
CA LEU A 324 34.27 -12.94 -16.32
C LEU A 324 34.20 -12.85 -14.80
N GLY A 325 35.06 -13.58 -14.07
CA GLY A 325 35.01 -13.67 -12.62
C GLY A 325 33.87 -14.58 -12.13
N THR A 326 33.38 -14.35 -10.91
CA THR A 326 32.32 -15.21 -10.33
C THR A 326 31.00 -15.08 -11.07
N VAL A 327 30.66 -13.86 -11.53
CA VAL A 327 29.43 -13.56 -12.25
C VAL A 327 29.79 -12.75 -13.49
N GLY A 328 29.28 -13.19 -14.64
CA GLY A 328 29.37 -12.46 -15.90
C GLY A 328 28.14 -12.69 -16.77
N GLN A 329 28.07 -12.00 -17.90
CA GLN A 329 26.98 -12.15 -18.86
C GLN A 329 27.44 -12.84 -20.15
N VAL A 330 26.50 -13.49 -20.84
CA VAL A 330 26.74 -14.04 -22.18
C VAL A 330 27.23 -12.95 -23.15
N ALA A 331 26.68 -11.73 -23.05
CA ALA A 331 27.12 -10.60 -23.87
C ALA A 331 28.61 -10.26 -23.69
N GLU A 332 29.14 -10.39 -22.46
CA GLU A 332 30.57 -10.18 -22.20
C GLU A 332 31.41 -11.26 -22.87
N VAL A 333 30.96 -12.53 -22.88
CA VAL A 333 31.63 -13.59 -23.65
C VAL A 333 31.74 -13.17 -25.11
N HIS A 334 30.65 -12.75 -25.74
CA HIS A 334 30.67 -12.31 -27.14
C HIS A 334 31.64 -11.15 -27.40
N ALA A 335 31.83 -10.24 -26.43
CA ALA A 335 32.73 -9.10 -26.55
C ALA A 335 34.21 -9.45 -26.34
N LEU A 336 34.53 -10.56 -25.66
CA LEU A 336 35.91 -10.91 -25.29
C LEU A 336 36.80 -11.34 -26.46
N HIS A 337 36.22 -11.81 -27.58
CA HIS A 337 37.00 -12.25 -28.74
C HIS A 337 36.20 -12.09 -30.05
N PRO A 338 36.79 -11.59 -31.14
CA PRO A 338 36.07 -11.35 -32.40
C PRO A 338 35.43 -12.60 -33.01
N ASP A 339 36.04 -13.77 -32.80
CA ASP A 339 35.46 -15.04 -33.26
C ASP A 339 34.17 -15.44 -32.55
N HIS A 340 33.88 -14.93 -31.34
CA HIS A 340 32.70 -15.34 -30.57
C HIS A 340 31.39 -14.95 -31.25
N ALA A 341 31.38 -13.82 -31.97
CA ALA A 341 30.21 -13.38 -32.73
C ALA A 341 29.93 -14.23 -33.99
N ARG A 342 30.86 -15.10 -34.40
CA ARG A 342 30.73 -15.90 -35.63
C ARG A 342 29.90 -17.14 -35.38
N THR A 343 28.95 -17.42 -36.28
CA THR A 343 28.15 -18.64 -36.26
C THR A 343 28.95 -19.84 -36.73
N VAL A 344 28.97 -20.91 -35.93
CA VAL A 344 29.52 -22.20 -36.33
C VAL A 344 28.47 -22.90 -37.19
N GLU A 345 28.53 -22.70 -38.51
CA GLU A 345 27.51 -23.13 -39.49
C GLU A 345 27.05 -24.59 -39.32
N ALA A 346 27.96 -25.51 -38.99
CA ALA A 346 27.65 -26.93 -38.81
C ALA A 346 26.63 -27.20 -37.68
N VAL A 347 26.62 -26.36 -36.63
CA VAL A 347 25.68 -26.46 -35.50
C VAL A 347 24.65 -25.33 -35.46
N GLY A 348 24.85 -24.26 -36.24
CA GLY A 348 23.91 -23.13 -36.34
C GLY A 348 23.87 -22.21 -35.11
N VAL A 349 24.92 -22.23 -34.28
CA VAL A 349 25.01 -21.45 -33.04
C VAL A 349 26.27 -20.56 -33.06
N PRO A 350 26.21 -19.31 -32.60
CA PRO A 350 27.38 -18.46 -32.39
C PRO A 350 28.42 -19.11 -31.47
N LEU A 351 29.70 -18.93 -31.77
CA LEU A 351 30.78 -19.49 -30.95
C LEU A 351 30.70 -18.99 -29.49
N GLY A 352 30.33 -17.74 -29.26
CA GLY A 352 30.19 -17.18 -27.91
C GLY A 352 29.17 -17.93 -27.05
N ASP A 353 28.07 -18.39 -27.63
CA ASP A 353 27.03 -19.15 -26.92
C ASP A 353 27.48 -20.59 -26.60
N VAL A 354 28.31 -21.16 -27.47
CA VAL A 354 28.99 -22.44 -27.22
C VAL A 354 30.00 -22.28 -26.09
N VAL A 355 30.86 -21.25 -26.17
CA VAL A 355 31.86 -20.93 -25.15
C VAL A 355 31.20 -20.74 -23.79
N ALA A 356 30.15 -19.90 -23.69
CA ALA A 356 29.42 -19.63 -22.46
C ALA A 356 28.93 -20.90 -21.74
N ARG A 357 28.48 -21.91 -22.50
CA ARG A 357 27.97 -23.19 -21.96
C ARG A 357 29.06 -24.20 -21.64
N LEU A 358 30.25 -24.04 -22.20
CA LEU A 358 31.40 -24.90 -21.95
C LEU A 358 32.35 -24.35 -20.89
N LEU A 359 32.08 -23.16 -20.34
CA LEU A 359 32.94 -22.56 -19.33
C LEU A 359 33.09 -23.47 -18.12
N PRO A 360 34.33 -23.73 -17.66
CA PRO A 360 34.57 -24.61 -16.53
C PRO A 360 33.93 -24.03 -15.27
N GLY A 361 33.16 -24.85 -14.55
CA GLY A 361 32.49 -24.46 -13.31
C GLY A 361 31.35 -23.44 -13.48
N GLY A 362 31.05 -23.01 -14.70
CA GLY A 362 30.02 -22.03 -14.99
C GLY A 362 28.63 -22.67 -15.13
N THR A 363 27.66 -22.11 -14.41
CA THR A 363 26.24 -22.39 -14.57
C THR A 363 25.59 -21.24 -15.32
N LEU A 364 25.02 -21.51 -16.50
CA LEU A 364 24.25 -20.54 -17.27
C LEU A 364 22.80 -20.49 -16.73
N VAL A 365 22.34 -19.32 -16.31
CA VAL A 365 20.95 -19.09 -15.89
C VAL A 365 20.40 -17.82 -16.54
N GLY A 366 19.57 -18.00 -17.57
CA GLY A 366 19.17 -16.90 -18.45
C GLY A 366 20.40 -16.35 -19.17
N THR A 367 20.64 -15.05 -19.07
CA THR A 367 21.82 -14.38 -19.65
C THR A 367 23.05 -14.37 -18.75
N TRP A 368 22.93 -14.90 -17.52
CA TRP A 368 23.98 -14.88 -16.50
C TRP A 368 24.79 -16.16 -16.48
N ILE A 369 26.10 -16.01 -16.41
CA ILE A 369 27.07 -17.08 -16.19
C ILE A 369 27.59 -16.94 -14.77
N VAL A 370 27.33 -17.93 -13.93
CA VAL A 370 27.71 -17.92 -12.51
C VAL A 370 28.64 -19.09 -12.21
N GLN A 371 29.80 -18.80 -11.62
CA GLN A 371 30.74 -19.81 -11.16
C GLN A 371 30.22 -20.51 -9.90
N GLY A 372 30.14 -21.84 -9.95
CA GLY A 372 29.63 -22.66 -8.85
C GLY A 372 28.10 -22.71 -8.79
N ASP A 373 27.56 -22.76 -7.57
CA ASP A 373 26.13 -22.87 -7.33
C ASP A 373 25.45 -21.49 -7.46
N ALA A 374 24.82 -21.27 -8.63
CA ALA A 374 24.11 -20.04 -8.93
C ALA A 374 22.95 -19.75 -7.97
N ALA A 375 22.23 -20.78 -7.52
CA ALA A 375 21.09 -20.59 -6.63
C ALA A 375 21.54 -20.18 -5.23
N ALA A 376 22.60 -20.81 -4.72
CA ALA A 376 23.19 -20.46 -3.43
C ALA A 376 23.78 -19.04 -3.45
N LEU A 377 24.52 -18.67 -4.49
CA LEU A 377 25.09 -17.33 -4.62
C LEU A 377 23.99 -16.27 -4.68
N ARG A 378 22.95 -16.49 -5.50
CA ARG A 378 21.81 -15.58 -5.60
C ARG A 378 21.13 -15.36 -4.25
N ALA A 379 20.82 -16.44 -3.53
CA ALA A 379 20.13 -16.36 -2.24
C ALA A 379 20.95 -15.57 -1.21
N VAL A 380 22.23 -15.90 -1.05
CA VAL A 380 23.11 -15.25 -0.06
C VAL A 380 23.37 -13.78 -0.42
N MET A 381 23.67 -13.46 -1.68
CA MET A 381 23.90 -12.06 -2.07
C MET A 381 22.63 -11.22 -1.97
N GLN A 382 21.46 -11.77 -2.31
CA GLN A 382 20.20 -11.07 -2.14
C GLN A 382 19.95 -10.73 -0.67
N GLU A 383 20.18 -11.68 0.24
CA GLU A 383 20.06 -11.50 1.69
C GLU A 383 21.02 -10.42 2.21
N ASP A 384 22.31 -10.52 1.86
CA ASP A 384 23.34 -9.58 2.30
C ASP A 384 23.13 -8.16 1.77
N LEU A 385 22.76 -8.02 0.49
CA LEU A 385 22.45 -6.71 -0.10
C LEU A 385 21.19 -6.10 0.53
N LEU A 386 20.17 -6.92 0.82
CA LEU A 386 18.96 -6.45 1.49
C LEU A 386 19.26 -5.99 2.93
N ALA A 387 20.03 -6.78 3.67
CA ALA A 387 20.46 -6.44 5.03
C ALA A 387 21.33 -5.18 5.07
N ALA A 388 22.23 -5.02 4.09
CA ALA A 388 23.11 -3.85 3.99
C ALA A 388 22.35 -2.57 3.61
N CYS A 389 21.31 -2.66 2.79
CA CYS A 389 20.42 -1.52 2.54
C CYS A 389 19.58 -1.21 3.79
N GLY A 390 18.94 -2.21 4.41
CA GLY A 390 18.01 -1.95 5.52
C GLY A 390 16.97 -0.88 5.13
N ASP A 391 16.84 0.15 5.98
CA ASP A 391 15.93 1.30 5.75
C ASP A 391 16.58 2.46 4.97
N THR A 392 17.85 2.36 4.56
CA THR A 392 18.62 3.46 3.97
C THR A 392 19.44 3.06 2.74
N PRO A 393 19.48 3.86 1.66
CA PRO A 393 20.30 3.54 0.50
C PRO A 393 21.79 3.38 0.84
N LEU A 394 22.36 2.25 0.43
CA LEU A 394 23.77 1.88 0.62
C LEU A 394 24.65 2.69 -0.33
N ALA A 395 25.81 3.18 0.12
CA ALA A 395 26.74 3.86 -0.78
C ALA A 395 27.24 2.90 -1.86
N TRP A 396 27.40 3.36 -3.11
CA TRP A 396 27.78 2.45 -4.20
C TRP A 396 29.13 1.77 -3.97
N ASP A 397 30.11 2.46 -3.40
CA ASP A 397 31.40 1.83 -3.09
C ASP A 397 31.32 0.76 -1.99
N GLU A 398 30.37 0.90 -1.04
CA GLU A 398 30.08 -0.14 -0.04
C GLU A 398 29.38 -1.35 -0.68
N ALA A 399 28.45 -1.11 -1.60
CA ALA A 399 27.82 -2.16 -2.40
C ALA A 399 28.86 -2.93 -3.22
N VAL A 400 29.79 -2.21 -3.86
CA VAL A 400 30.92 -2.81 -4.61
C VAL A 400 31.81 -3.63 -3.69
N ALA A 401 32.17 -3.12 -2.51
CA ALA A 401 32.96 -3.86 -1.53
C ALA A 401 32.24 -5.13 -1.04
N LEU A 402 30.91 -5.10 -0.92
CA LEU A 402 30.10 -6.28 -0.59
C LEU A 402 30.12 -7.29 -1.75
N GLY A 403 29.84 -6.85 -2.98
CA GLY A 403 29.89 -7.71 -4.18
C GLY A 403 31.25 -8.39 -4.38
N GLN A 404 32.34 -7.67 -4.12
CA GLN A 404 33.71 -8.19 -4.20
C GLN A 404 33.98 -9.35 -3.22
N ARG A 405 33.31 -9.41 -2.06
CA ARG A 405 33.42 -10.57 -1.13
C ARG A 405 32.96 -11.88 -1.75
N TYR A 406 32.07 -11.77 -2.74
CA TYR A 406 31.56 -12.89 -3.53
C TYR A 406 32.26 -13.03 -4.89
N GLY A 407 33.27 -12.20 -5.17
CA GLY A 407 33.94 -12.15 -6.47
C GLY A 407 33.08 -11.58 -7.60
N VAL A 408 32.02 -10.84 -7.28
CA VAL A 408 31.24 -10.08 -8.26
C VAL A 408 31.94 -8.76 -8.55
N ARG A 409 32.19 -8.48 -9.83
CA ARG A 409 32.92 -7.29 -10.26
C ARG A 409 32.02 -6.05 -10.27
N ARG A 410 32.65 -4.86 -10.20
CA ARG A 410 31.95 -3.56 -10.18
C ARG A 410 31.09 -3.36 -11.42
N GLU A 411 31.57 -3.80 -12.59
CA GLU A 411 30.94 -3.52 -13.88
C GLU A 411 29.59 -4.24 -14.04
N VAL A 412 29.44 -5.41 -13.42
CA VAL A 412 28.23 -6.25 -13.52
C VAL A 412 27.34 -6.16 -12.29
N LEU A 413 27.81 -5.57 -11.19
CA LEU A 413 27.11 -5.57 -9.92
C LEU A 413 25.73 -4.89 -9.99
N ALA A 414 25.60 -3.81 -10.76
CA ALA A 414 24.34 -3.06 -10.84
C ALA A 414 23.24 -3.92 -11.49
N ASP A 415 23.55 -4.50 -12.65
CA ASP A 415 22.64 -5.40 -13.38
C ASP A 415 22.39 -6.68 -12.59
N TRP A 416 23.42 -7.21 -11.93
CA TRP A 416 23.28 -8.41 -11.11
C TRP A 416 22.37 -8.16 -9.91
N ALA A 417 22.55 -7.05 -9.20
CA ALA A 417 21.67 -6.67 -8.10
C ALA A 417 20.22 -6.48 -8.59
N ALA A 418 20.02 -5.86 -9.75
CA ALA A 418 18.68 -5.74 -10.36
C ALA A 418 18.06 -7.09 -10.74
N ASP A 419 18.87 -8.10 -11.11
CA ASP A 419 18.40 -9.47 -11.37
C ASP A 419 18.09 -10.24 -10.07
N LEU A 420 18.89 -10.01 -9.02
CA LEU A 420 18.67 -10.60 -7.69
C LEU A 420 17.36 -10.13 -7.04
N GLY A 421 16.80 -9.00 -7.46
CA GLY A 421 15.56 -8.51 -6.90
C GLY A 421 15.26 -7.07 -7.27
N ARG A 422 14.67 -6.32 -6.35
CA ARG A 422 14.20 -4.95 -6.62
C ARG A 422 15.27 -3.90 -6.34
N PHE A 423 16.54 -4.24 -6.54
CA PHE A 423 17.62 -3.30 -6.30
C PHE A 423 17.78 -2.34 -7.48
N GLN A 424 18.11 -1.08 -7.19
CA GLN A 424 18.38 -0.06 -8.21
C GLN A 424 19.57 0.78 -7.77
N VAL A 425 20.31 1.31 -8.74
CA VAL A 425 21.36 2.29 -8.49
C VAL A 425 20.83 3.68 -8.86
N ARG A 426 20.82 4.61 -7.89
CA ARG A 426 20.44 6.02 -8.10
C ARG A 426 21.35 6.92 -7.27
N ASP A 427 21.76 8.06 -7.84
CA ASP A 427 22.60 9.07 -7.18
C ASP A 427 23.84 8.50 -6.45
N GLY A 428 24.51 7.53 -7.08
CA GLY A 428 25.69 6.88 -6.51
C GLY A 428 25.40 5.98 -5.30
N ARG A 429 24.16 5.50 -5.14
CA ARG A 429 23.72 4.63 -4.06
C ARG A 429 22.94 3.43 -4.60
N LEU A 430 23.10 2.28 -3.97
CA LEU A 430 22.27 1.10 -4.18
C LEU A 430 21.09 1.16 -3.21
N LEU A 431 19.87 1.02 -3.73
CA LEU A 431 18.65 1.01 -2.95
C LEU A 431 17.84 -0.24 -3.22
N TYR A 432 17.11 -0.72 -2.22
CA TYR A 432 16.10 -1.74 -2.39
C TYR A 432 14.74 -1.05 -2.60
N TRP A 433 14.20 -1.10 -3.81
CA TRP A 433 12.98 -0.37 -4.20
C TRP A 433 11.72 -0.91 -3.52
N GLY A 434 11.76 -2.05 -2.83
CA GLY A 434 10.58 -2.56 -2.11
C GLY A 434 9.40 -2.95 -3.02
N ARG A 435 8.30 -3.42 -2.40
CA ARG A 435 7.11 -3.88 -3.14
C ARG A 435 5.93 -2.93 -3.00
N SER A 436 5.77 -2.34 -1.82
CA SER A 436 4.66 -1.43 -1.56
C SER A 436 4.99 -0.01 -2.01
N LEU A 437 3.95 0.81 -2.13
CA LEU A 437 4.10 2.25 -2.32
C LEU A 437 4.85 2.89 -1.14
N ASN A 438 4.56 2.46 0.08
CA ASN A 438 5.19 2.98 1.29
C ASN A 438 6.68 2.64 1.35
N ASP A 439 7.09 1.45 0.94
CA ASP A 439 8.52 1.10 0.89
C ASP A 439 9.27 2.03 -0.06
N ARG A 440 8.70 2.25 -1.24
CA ARG A 440 9.28 3.17 -2.24
C ARG A 440 9.30 4.60 -1.74
N ALA A 441 8.24 5.07 -1.09
CA ALA A 441 8.18 6.41 -0.51
C ALA A 441 9.22 6.59 0.60
N ALA A 442 9.43 5.57 1.45
CA ALA A 442 10.45 5.60 2.48
C ALA A 442 11.86 5.65 1.88
N VAL A 443 12.12 4.88 0.81
CA VAL A 443 13.38 4.90 0.07
C VAL A 443 13.65 6.25 -0.58
N VAL A 444 12.62 6.87 -1.19
CA VAL A 444 12.73 8.24 -1.75
C VAL A 444 13.13 9.24 -0.67
N LEU A 445 12.46 9.22 0.49
CA LEU A 445 12.83 10.08 1.61
C LEU A 445 14.26 9.81 2.10
N ALA A 446 14.63 8.55 2.27
CA ALA A 446 15.96 8.14 2.70
C ALA A 446 17.06 8.57 1.71
N LEU A 447 16.79 8.51 0.41
CA LEU A 447 17.70 8.93 -0.65
C LEU A 447 17.96 10.45 -0.59
N HIS A 448 16.92 11.25 -0.41
CA HIS A 448 17.05 12.71 -0.33
C HIS A 448 17.53 13.22 1.03
N GLY A 449 17.36 12.45 2.10
CA GLY A 449 17.86 12.76 3.44
C GLY A 449 17.22 14.00 4.08
N LYS A 450 16.04 14.43 3.60
CA LYS A 450 15.30 15.59 4.13
C LYS A 450 13.80 15.37 4.03
N PRO A 451 12.98 16.03 4.87
CA PRO A 451 11.53 15.97 4.72
C PRO A 451 11.08 16.58 3.38
N MET A 452 10.08 15.96 2.77
CA MET A 452 9.57 16.32 1.44
C MET A 452 8.05 16.50 1.47
N SER A 453 7.53 17.27 0.50
CA SER A 453 6.07 17.39 0.36
C SER A 453 5.47 16.11 -0.18
N MET A 454 4.16 15.93 0.01
CA MET A 454 3.49 14.73 -0.53
C MET A 454 3.58 14.68 -2.07
N GLU A 455 3.49 15.84 -2.70
CA GLU A 455 3.58 16.03 -4.14
C GLU A 455 5.00 15.70 -4.66
N ASP A 456 6.04 16.16 -3.97
CA ASP A 456 7.43 15.85 -4.36
C ASP A 456 7.73 14.36 -4.23
N ILE A 457 7.26 13.71 -3.14
CA ILE A 457 7.40 12.26 -2.98
C ILE A 457 6.69 11.53 -4.12
N HIS A 458 5.49 11.99 -4.50
CA HIS A 458 4.73 11.40 -5.60
C HIS A 458 5.48 11.50 -6.94
N GLU A 459 6.06 12.67 -7.23
CA GLU A 459 6.81 12.93 -8.46
C GLU A 459 8.04 12.03 -8.58
N GLN A 460 8.78 11.82 -7.48
CA GLN A 460 9.95 10.93 -7.46
C GLN A 460 9.60 9.45 -7.64
N LEU A 461 8.38 9.04 -7.28
CA LEU A 461 7.91 7.66 -7.50
C LEU A 461 7.57 7.40 -8.97
N ALA A 462 6.94 8.37 -9.64
CA ALA A 462 6.53 8.32 -11.05
C ALA A 462 5.81 7.00 -11.47
N ASP A 463 5.03 6.40 -10.57
CA ASP A 463 4.45 5.06 -10.74
C ASP A 463 2.97 5.04 -11.14
N GLY A 464 2.39 6.21 -11.42
CA GLY A 464 0.99 6.38 -11.81
C GLY A 464 -0.03 6.18 -10.67
N SER A 465 0.41 6.04 -9.41
CA SER A 465 -0.50 5.92 -8.27
C SER A 465 -1.31 7.20 -8.01
N ALA A 466 -2.52 7.08 -7.49
CA ALA A 466 -3.31 8.26 -7.13
C ALA A 466 -2.79 8.89 -5.83
N ILE A 467 -2.45 10.19 -5.87
CA ILE A 467 -1.89 10.94 -4.72
C ILE A 467 -2.73 10.82 -3.43
N ASN A 468 -4.07 10.75 -3.55
CA ASN A 468 -4.97 10.61 -2.40
C ASN A 468 -4.86 9.23 -1.73
N SER A 469 -4.63 8.18 -2.51
CA SER A 469 -4.41 6.83 -1.98
C SER A 469 -3.07 6.75 -1.27
N MET A 470 -2.03 7.34 -1.85
CA MET A 470 -0.70 7.44 -1.24
C MET A 470 -0.75 8.16 0.10
N ARG A 471 -1.45 9.30 0.16
CA ARG A 471 -1.61 10.08 1.38
C ARG A 471 -2.23 9.27 2.52
N ASN A 472 -3.27 8.50 2.23
CA ASN A 472 -3.91 7.64 3.24
C ASN A 472 -2.97 6.52 3.72
N GLN A 473 -2.21 5.90 2.82
CA GLN A 473 -1.28 4.81 3.17
C GLN A 473 -0.08 5.29 4.01
N ILE A 474 0.46 6.47 3.69
CA ILE A 474 1.57 7.07 4.44
C ILE A 474 1.12 7.51 5.84
N TRP A 475 -0.12 8.01 5.99
CA TRP A 475 -0.64 8.40 7.30
C TRP A 475 -0.81 7.24 8.28
N THR A 476 -1.07 6.03 7.77
CA THR A 476 -1.23 4.83 8.60
C THR A 476 0.09 4.11 8.89
N ASP A 477 1.17 4.48 8.21
CA ASP A 477 2.46 3.80 8.32
C ASP A 477 3.36 4.54 9.32
N GLU A 478 3.69 3.85 10.41
CA GLU A 478 4.43 4.40 11.54
C GLU A 478 5.85 4.84 11.19
N ARG A 479 6.42 4.35 10.07
CA ARG A 479 7.75 4.77 9.60
C ARG A 479 7.79 6.23 9.20
N PHE A 480 6.63 6.82 8.85
CA PHE A 480 6.55 8.21 8.44
C PHE A 480 6.22 9.11 9.62
N LEU A 481 6.81 10.30 9.59
CA LEU A 481 6.59 11.37 10.54
C LEU A 481 6.15 12.60 9.76
N ARG A 482 4.95 13.10 10.08
CA ARG A 482 4.50 14.38 9.56
C ARG A 482 5.17 15.47 10.38
N VAL A 483 6.14 16.16 9.78
CA VAL A 483 6.92 17.22 10.45
C VAL A 483 6.28 18.61 10.28
N ASP A 484 5.44 18.79 9.26
CA ASP A 484 4.67 20.01 9.06
C ASP A 484 3.31 19.72 8.37
N ARG A 485 2.54 20.75 8.03
CA ARG A 485 1.23 20.66 7.42
C ARG A 485 1.21 19.78 6.17
N ASN A 486 2.23 19.86 5.32
CA ASN A 486 2.34 19.02 4.11
C ASN A 486 3.73 18.40 3.94
N LEU A 487 4.55 18.38 4.99
CA LEU A 487 5.94 17.93 4.92
C LEU A 487 6.10 16.64 5.74
N TYR A 488 6.69 15.62 5.12
CA TYR A 488 6.83 14.28 5.67
C TYR A 488 8.29 13.87 5.66
N GLY A 489 8.75 13.29 6.77
CA GLY A 489 10.07 12.68 6.90
C GLY A 489 9.95 11.26 7.44
N LEU A 490 11.09 10.61 7.65
CA LEU A 490 11.15 9.31 8.32
C LEU A 490 11.18 9.50 9.83
N ARG A 491 10.41 8.70 10.57
CA ARG A 491 10.39 8.71 12.04
C ARG A 491 11.76 8.39 12.64
N ALA A 492 12.56 7.59 11.94
CA ALA A 492 13.94 7.28 12.32
C ALA A 492 14.86 8.53 12.38
N TRP A 493 14.53 9.60 11.67
CA TRP A 493 15.25 10.88 11.76
C TRP A 493 14.94 11.65 13.05
N GLY A 494 13.90 11.25 13.77
CA GLY A 494 13.37 11.97 14.91
C GLY A 494 12.68 13.28 14.49
N GLY A 495 12.58 14.19 15.46
CA GLY A 495 11.92 15.48 15.27
C GLY A 495 10.53 15.53 15.92
N GLU A 496 9.91 16.70 15.83
CA GLU A 496 8.61 16.93 16.42
C GLU A 496 7.50 16.59 15.42
N GLU A 497 6.55 15.77 15.86
CA GLU A 497 5.39 15.41 15.06
C GLU A 497 4.35 16.53 15.04
N TYR A 498 3.98 16.95 13.83
CA TYR A 498 2.89 17.88 13.58
C TYR A 498 1.55 17.14 13.54
N LEU A 499 0.82 17.18 14.65
CA LEU A 499 -0.49 16.55 14.83
C LEU A 499 -1.67 17.42 14.36
N GLY A 500 -1.37 18.58 13.78
CA GLY A 500 -2.35 19.58 13.37
C GLY A 500 -2.47 20.75 14.35
N ILE A 501 -2.92 21.89 13.82
CA ILE A 501 -2.90 23.19 14.51
C ILE A 501 -3.47 23.13 15.94
N ARG A 502 -4.61 22.45 16.16
CA ARG A 502 -5.25 22.38 17.49
C ARG A 502 -4.44 21.59 18.51
N GLU A 503 -3.88 20.47 18.11
CA GLU A 503 -3.06 19.65 19.00
C GLU A 503 -1.74 20.35 19.33
N MET A 504 -1.15 21.03 18.33
CA MET A 504 0.04 21.86 18.55
C MET A 504 -0.24 23.03 19.49
N ILE A 505 -1.40 23.68 19.37
CA ILE A 505 -1.86 24.71 20.33
C ILE A 505 -1.97 24.13 21.75
N ALA A 506 -2.62 22.97 21.89
CA ALA A 506 -2.82 22.33 23.20
C ALA A 506 -1.47 21.98 23.85
N ARG A 507 -0.52 21.45 23.07
CA ARG A 507 0.86 21.21 23.52
C ARG A 507 1.56 22.49 23.96
N GLU A 508 1.44 23.58 23.22
CA GLU A 508 2.05 24.85 23.66
C GLU A 508 1.44 25.41 24.94
N ILE A 509 0.12 25.29 25.10
CA ILE A 509 -0.53 25.67 26.36
C ILE A 509 -0.05 24.78 27.51
N ALA A 510 0.07 23.46 27.29
CA ALA A 510 0.58 22.53 28.30
C ALA A 510 2.03 22.83 28.69
N ASN A 511 2.90 23.07 27.69
CA ASN A 511 4.31 23.44 27.90
C ASN A 511 4.45 24.77 28.66
N ALA A 512 3.50 25.69 28.49
CA ALA A 512 3.44 26.94 29.24
C ALA A 512 2.84 26.82 30.65
N GLY A 513 2.54 25.60 31.12
CA GLY A 513 1.99 25.35 32.46
C GLY A 513 0.46 25.38 32.53
N GLY A 514 -0.22 25.17 31.40
CA GLY A 514 -1.68 25.04 31.31
C GLY A 514 -2.44 26.31 30.91
N GLU A 515 -1.78 27.46 30.84
CA GLU A 515 -2.35 28.72 30.37
C GLU A 515 -1.30 29.55 29.61
N ALA A 516 -1.66 30.13 28.46
CA ALA A 516 -0.72 30.90 27.64
C ALA A 516 -1.38 32.08 26.91
N GLU A 517 -0.57 33.06 26.51
CA GLU A 517 -1.02 34.21 25.72
C GLU A 517 -1.23 33.81 24.25
N VAL A 518 -2.36 34.22 23.68
CA VAL A 518 -2.77 33.93 22.29
C VAL A 518 -1.72 34.36 21.27
N ASN A 519 -1.09 35.53 21.45
CA ASN A 519 -0.08 36.03 20.52
C ASN A 519 1.21 35.21 20.60
N VAL A 520 1.63 34.83 21.81
CA VAL A 520 2.83 34.00 22.02
C VAL A 520 2.65 32.62 21.38
N ILE A 521 1.48 31.99 21.54
CA ILE A 521 1.17 30.71 20.87
C ILE A 521 1.20 30.89 19.34
N ALA A 522 0.59 31.95 18.83
CA ALA A 522 0.54 32.22 17.40
C ALA A 522 1.93 32.47 16.80
N GLU A 523 2.79 33.24 17.47
CA GLU A 523 4.18 33.47 17.06
C GLU A 523 5.02 32.19 17.12
N ALA A 524 4.92 31.42 18.22
CA ALA A 524 5.67 30.19 18.39
C ALA A 524 5.34 29.14 17.32
N LEU A 525 4.04 28.94 17.04
CA LEU A 525 3.60 27.96 16.03
C LEU A 525 3.88 28.44 14.61
N SER A 526 3.71 29.73 14.31
CA SER A 526 4.02 30.29 12.98
C SER A 526 5.52 30.34 12.69
N ALA A 527 6.39 30.35 13.70
CA ALA A 527 7.83 30.27 13.51
C ALA A 527 8.33 28.84 13.25
N ARG A 528 7.62 27.83 13.76
CA ARG A 528 8.01 26.41 13.67
C ARG A 528 7.34 25.63 12.54
N PHE A 529 6.12 26.02 12.18
CA PHE A 529 5.30 25.32 11.19
C PHE A 529 4.77 26.29 10.14
N ASP A 530 4.47 25.78 8.95
CA ASP A 530 3.79 26.51 7.87
C ASP A 530 2.30 26.75 8.19
N VAL A 531 2.06 27.56 9.22
CA VAL A 531 0.74 27.93 9.74
C VAL A 531 0.70 29.42 10.00
N SER A 532 -0.31 30.11 9.46
CA SER A 532 -0.47 31.55 9.72
C SER A 532 -0.96 31.84 11.15
N ALA A 533 -0.47 32.93 11.74
CA ALA A 533 -0.91 33.39 13.07
C ALA A 533 -2.44 33.64 13.11
N ALA A 534 -3.05 34.01 11.98
CA ALA A 534 -4.49 34.17 11.86
C ALA A 534 -5.23 32.82 12.01
N SER A 535 -4.71 31.74 11.42
CA SER A 535 -5.26 30.39 11.55
C SER A 535 -5.16 29.86 12.98
N VAL A 536 -4.03 30.12 13.67
CA VAL A 536 -3.86 29.78 15.09
C VAL A 536 -4.90 30.51 15.94
N ARG A 537 -5.03 31.84 15.76
CA ARG A 537 -6.02 32.68 16.46
C ARG A 537 -7.46 32.22 16.22
N THR A 538 -7.76 31.75 15.01
CA THR A 538 -9.08 31.23 14.63
C THR A 538 -9.38 29.94 15.38
N ASN A 539 -8.42 29.01 15.45
CA ASN A 539 -8.56 27.75 16.19
C ASN A 539 -8.70 27.97 17.70
N LEU A 540 -7.96 28.93 18.27
CA LEU A 540 -8.08 29.35 19.67
C LEU A 540 -9.43 29.98 20.03
N GLY A 541 -10.20 30.44 19.04
CA GLY A 541 -11.58 30.89 19.22
C GLY A 541 -12.62 29.79 19.13
N GLY A 542 -12.23 28.56 18.77
CA GLY A 542 -13.11 27.41 18.64
C GLY A 542 -13.33 26.64 19.95
N PRO A 543 -14.24 25.64 19.94
CA PRO A 543 -14.47 24.77 21.11
C PRO A 543 -13.17 24.08 21.57
N GLY A 544 -13.06 23.69 22.84
CA GLY A 544 -11.85 23.02 23.38
C GLY A 544 -10.76 23.95 23.91
N PHE A 545 -10.87 25.26 23.72
CA PHE A 545 -10.03 26.26 24.40
C PHE A 545 -10.91 27.28 25.13
N ALA A 546 -10.57 27.58 26.37
CA ALA A 546 -11.30 28.53 27.22
C ALA A 546 -10.47 29.79 27.44
N ARG A 547 -11.09 30.97 27.30
CA ARG A 547 -10.46 32.24 27.64
C ARG A 547 -10.50 32.44 29.15
N THR A 548 -9.35 32.69 29.75
CA THR A 548 -9.19 32.91 31.19
C THR A 548 -9.19 34.40 31.51
N ARG A 549 -8.35 35.17 30.82
CA ARG A 549 -8.22 36.62 30.92
C ARG A 549 -7.93 37.23 29.55
N ARG A 550 -7.94 38.57 29.46
CA ARG A 550 -7.76 39.29 28.18
C ARG A 550 -6.47 38.84 27.48
N GLY A 551 -6.62 38.17 26.34
CA GLY A 551 -5.51 37.68 25.53
C GLY A 551 -4.95 36.32 25.95
N TRP A 552 -5.49 35.66 26.97
CA TRP A 552 -4.99 34.39 27.51
C TRP A 552 -6.00 33.26 27.35
N VAL A 553 -5.48 32.05 27.19
CA VAL A 553 -6.24 30.84 26.87
C VAL A 553 -5.69 29.64 27.65
N ARG A 554 -6.58 28.70 27.99
CA ARG A 554 -6.26 27.37 28.51
C ARG A 554 -7.01 26.31 27.70
N VAL A 555 -6.59 25.05 27.77
CA VAL A 555 -7.39 23.93 27.26
C VAL A 555 -8.67 23.85 28.10
N ALA A 556 -9.83 23.75 27.45
CA ALA A 556 -11.11 23.65 28.16
C ALA A 556 -11.21 22.27 28.83
N ASP A 557 -11.62 22.24 30.10
CA ASP A 557 -11.88 20.99 30.82
C ASP A 557 -13.03 20.21 30.14
N GLN A 558 -12.84 18.92 29.81
CA GLN A 558 -13.95 17.99 29.48
C GLN A 558 -13.69 16.65 30.19
N PRO A 559 -14.70 15.95 30.76
CA PRO A 559 -16.13 15.97 30.41
C PRO A 559 -17.09 16.14 31.61
N GLY A 560 -17.96 17.16 31.57
CA GLY A 560 -19.07 17.33 32.52
C GLY A 560 -20.34 17.97 31.95
N GLU A 561 -20.34 18.42 30.70
CA GLU A 561 -21.45 19.20 30.12
C GLU A 561 -21.89 18.66 28.73
N GLN A 562 -22.06 17.36 28.58
CA GLN A 562 -22.65 16.80 27.35
C GLN A 562 -24.17 17.08 27.20
N ASP A 563 -24.82 17.54 28.27
CA ASP A 563 -26.25 17.86 28.29
C ASP A 563 -26.57 19.37 28.35
N ALA A 564 -25.57 20.26 28.38
CA ALA A 564 -25.83 21.68 28.25
C ALA A 564 -26.15 22.02 26.77
N PRO A 565 -27.28 22.67 26.47
CA PRO A 565 -27.60 23.06 25.09
C PRO A 565 -26.52 24.03 24.59
N TYR A 566 -25.92 23.71 23.44
CA TYR A 566 -24.94 24.59 22.81
C TYR A 566 -25.59 25.95 22.51
N VAL A 567 -25.06 27.02 23.12
CA VAL A 567 -25.51 28.39 22.88
C VAL A 567 -24.54 29.05 21.89
N PRO A 568 -24.94 29.31 20.64
CA PRO A 568 -24.09 30.02 19.69
C PRO A 568 -23.88 31.47 20.14
N ARG A 569 -22.76 32.09 19.72
CA ARG A 569 -22.44 33.49 20.02
C ARG A 569 -23.58 34.45 19.62
N ASN A 570 -24.17 34.20 18.45
CA ASN A 570 -25.33 34.91 17.95
C ASN A 570 -26.44 33.89 17.70
N ASP A 571 -27.67 34.25 18.05
CA ASP A 571 -28.85 33.52 17.58
C ASP A 571 -29.05 33.72 16.06
N VAL A 572 -30.07 33.10 15.49
CA VAL A 572 -30.36 33.21 14.05
C VAL A 572 -30.63 34.67 13.62
N ALA A 573 -31.19 35.50 14.50
CA ALA A 573 -31.45 36.92 14.27
C ALA A 573 -30.20 37.81 14.37
N GLY A 574 -29.13 37.35 15.01
CA GLY A 574 -27.80 37.99 15.00
C GLY A 574 -26.84 37.39 13.98
N THR A 575 -27.28 36.41 13.19
CA THR A 575 -26.42 35.67 12.27
C THR A 575 -26.51 36.25 10.85
N ARG A 576 -25.35 36.54 10.24
CA ARG A 576 -25.29 37.00 8.83
C ARG A 576 -26.07 36.08 7.89
N ARG A 577 -26.65 36.68 6.85
CA ARG A 577 -27.38 36.00 5.78
C ARG A 577 -28.62 35.22 6.23
N CYS A 578 -29.04 35.36 7.48
CA CYS A 578 -30.28 34.79 7.98
C CYS A 578 -31.37 35.87 7.99
N PHE A 579 -32.52 35.55 7.39
CA PHE A 579 -33.65 36.49 7.23
C PHE A 579 -34.98 35.82 7.59
N VAL A 580 -35.86 36.54 8.29
CA VAL A 580 -37.18 36.04 8.70
C VAL A 580 -38.21 36.22 7.59
N GLY A 581 -38.89 35.13 7.25
CA GLY A 581 -40.05 35.00 6.36
C GLY A 581 -41.27 35.79 6.83
N ALA A 582 -42.21 36.07 5.92
CA ALA A 582 -43.53 36.58 6.32
C ALA A 582 -44.32 35.57 7.16
N ASP A 583 -43.96 34.29 7.05
CA ASP A 583 -44.44 33.16 7.84
C ASP A 583 -43.72 32.99 9.19
N GLY A 584 -42.79 33.90 9.52
CA GLY A 584 -41.98 33.84 10.75
C GLY A 584 -40.82 32.84 10.70
N ARG A 585 -40.63 32.11 9.59
CA ARG A 585 -39.55 31.12 9.46
C ARG A 585 -38.25 31.79 9.07
N TRP A 586 -37.13 31.33 9.61
CA TRP A 586 -35.83 31.86 9.21
C TRP A 586 -35.29 31.17 7.96
N TRP A 587 -34.67 31.95 7.09
CA TRP A 587 -34.08 31.51 5.83
C TRP A 587 -32.60 31.90 5.79
N TYR A 588 -31.73 30.97 5.42
CA TYR A 588 -30.31 31.22 5.22
C TYR A 588 -29.98 31.39 3.74
N ARG A 589 -29.43 32.55 3.38
CA ARG A 589 -29.03 32.87 2.01
C ARG A 589 -27.64 32.33 1.70
N VAL A 590 -27.53 31.60 0.60
CA VAL A 590 -26.30 31.09 0.00
C VAL A 590 -26.16 31.65 -1.41
N GLU A 591 -24.99 32.21 -1.71
CA GLU A 591 -24.61 32.54 -3.08
C GLU A 591 -23.97 31.31 -3.71
N LEU A 592 -24.52 30.84 -4.83
CA LEU A 592 -24.06 29.61 -5.45
C LEU A 592 -22.76 29.82 -6.22
N THR A 593 -21.82 28.91 -5.99
CA THR A 593 -20.56 28.81 -6.73
C THR A 593 -20.49 27.47 -7.46
N ALA A 594 -19.51 27.31 -8.35
CA ALA A 594 -19.28 26.05 -9.06
C ALA A 594 -19.05 24.85 -8.10
N ASP A 595 -18.53 25.08 -6.89
CA ASP A 595 -18.26 24.04 -5.90
C ASP A 595 -19.56 23.40 -5.38
N HIS A 596 -20.60 24.21 -5.17
CA HIS A 596 -21.91 23.74 -4.74
C HIS A 596 -22.55 22.82 -5.81
N LEU A 597 -22.39 23.19 -7.09
CA LEU A 597 -22.90 22.41 -8.23
C LEU A 597 -22.08 21.14 -8.52
N ARG A 598 -20.81 21.08 -8.10
CA ARG A 598 -20.00 19.86 -8.16
C ARG A 598 -20.33 18.87 -7.03
N GLY A 599 -21.12 19.27 -6.03
CA GLY A 599 -21.56 18.39 -4.94
C GLY A 599 -20.63 18.38 -3.73
N SER A 600 -19.81 19.40 -3.56
CA SER A 600 -19.07 19.59 -2.31
C SER A 600 -20.01 20.06 -1.19
N GLY A 601 -19.82 19.52 0.01
CA GLY A 601 -20.41 20.11 1.21
C GLY A 601 -19.81 21.49 1.48
N PHE A 602 -20.50 22.33 2.27
CA PHE A 602 -20.08 23.71 2.51
C PHE A 602 -20.37 24.16 3.94
N PRO A 603 -19.52 25.04 4.52
CA PRO A 603 -19.70 25.51 5.89
C PRO A 603 -20.89 26.48 6.01
N VAL A 604 -21.56 26.43 7.15
CA VAL A 604 -22.65 27.34 7.50
C VAL A 604 -22.36 28.10 8.80
N PRO A 605 -23.03 29.23 9.08
CA PRO A 605 -22.87 29.94 10.35
C PRO A 605 -23.40 29.12 11.53
N ALA A 606 -22.72 29.23 12.68
CA ALA A 606 -23.09 28.52 13.90
C ALA A 606 -24.48 28.86 14.44
N GLY A 607 -24.92 30.13 14.34
CA GLY A 607 -26.25 30.53 14.82
C GLY A 607 -27.39 29.96 13.97
N TRP A 608 -27.19 29.82 12.66
CA TRP A 608 -28.13 29.12 11.77
C TRP A 608 -28.14 27.62 12.04
N ALA A 609 -26.96 27.01 12.17
CA ALA A 609 -26.82 25.59 12.47
C ALA A 609 -27.51 25.21 13.79
N ALA A 610 -27.33 26.02 14.84
CA ALA A 610 -28.00 25.86 16.13
C ALA A 610 -29.53 26.01 16.03
N HIS A 611 -30.03 26.95 15.21
CA HIS A 611 -31.46 27.14 14.99
C HIS A 611 -32.16 25.91 14.41
N ILE A 612 -31.46 25.12 13.59
CA ILE A 612 -31.99 23.89 12.99
C ILE A 612 -31.61 22.62 13.78
N GLY A 613 -31.12 22.77 15.01
CA GLY A 613 -30.85 21.67 15.94
C GLY A 613 -29.42 21.10 15.91
N GLY A 614 -28.50 21.72 15.16
CA GLY A 614 -27.10 21.30 15.12
C GLY A 614 -26.31 21.83 16.32
N ALA A 615 -25.40 21.01 16.85
CA ALA A 615 -24.46 21.42 17.89
C ALA A 615 -23.15 20.62 17.83
N PRO A 616 -22.04 21.13 18.37
CA PRO A 616 -20.81 20.37 18.53
C PRO A 616 -21.04 19.08 19.32
N HIS A 617 -20.32 18.01 18.99
CA HIS A 617 -20.37 16.71 19.70
C HIS A 617 -21.75 16.03 19.71
N ARG A 618 -22.68 16.45 18.83
CA ARG A 618 -23.95 15.77 18.56
C ARG A 618 -23.87 15.04 17.23
N ASP A 619 -24.74 14.05 17.06
CA ASP A 619 -24.90 13.36 15.79
C ASP A 619 -25.32 14.33 14.68
N PRO A 620 -24.94 14.06 13.41
CA PRO A 620 -25.37 14.87 12.28
C PRO A 620 -26.90 14.98 12.22
N VAL A 621 -27.41 16.18 11.95
CA VAL A 621 -28.86 16.40 11.77
C VAL A 621 -29.23 15.95 10.35
N PRO A 622 -30.04 14.88 10.18
CA PRO A 622 -30.49 14.44 8.87
C PRO A 622 -31.54 15.41 8.33
N LEU A 623 -31.47 15.71 7.04
CA LEU A 623 -32.37 16.65 6.37
C LEU A 623 -32.87 16.07 5.06
N ARG A 624 -34.19 16.03 4.91
CA ARG A 624 -34.86 15.54 3.70
C ARG A 624 -35.23 16.70 2.78
N HIS A 625 -35.17 16.51 1.48
CA HIS A 625 -35.66 17.47 0.49
C HIS A 625 -36.26 16.72 -0.72
N GLU A 626 -36.90 17.46 -1.63
CA GLU A 626 -37.64 16.90 -2.78
C GLU A 626 -36.81 16.04 -3.76
N ALA A 627 -35.48 16.11 -3.65
CA ALA A 627 -34.52 15.46 -4.54
C ALA A 627 -33.55 14.51 -3.81
N GLY A 628 -33.82 14.16 -2.54
CA GLY A 628 -32.97 13.25 -1.75
C GLY A 628 -32.81 13.68 -0.30
N GLU A 629 -31.69 13.26 0.28
CA GLU A 629 -31.34 13.57 1.67
C GLU A 629 -29.93 14.18 1.73
N THR A 630 -29.75 15.06 2.72
CA THR A 630 -28.46 15.64 3.10
C THR A 630 -28.36 15.65 4.62
N SER A 631 -27.25 16.12 5.17
CA SER A 631 -27.12 16.28 6.62
C SER A 631 -26.31 17.52 6.98
N LEU A 632 -26.57 18.04 8.18
CA LEU A 632 -25.72 19.02 8.83
C LEU A 632 -24.84 18.31 9.86
N ALA A 633 -23.53 18.31 9.66
CA ALA A 633 -22.59 17.73 10.60
C ALA A 633 -21.75 18.83 11.29
N TRP A 634 -21.39 18.60 12.56
CA TRP A 634 -20.59 19.54 13.33
C TRP A 634 -19.27 18.90 13.76
N ARG A 635 -18.20 19.18 13.00
CA ARG A 635 -16.83 18.78 13.34
C ARG A 635 -16.10 19.96 14.01
N ALA A 636 -15.19 20.61 13.31
CA ALA A 636 -14.57 21.86 13.77
C ALA A 636 -15.52 23.07 13.60
N GLN A 637 -16.38 23.04 12.58
CA GLN A 637 -17.42 24.02 12.27
C GLN A 637 -18.65 23.28 11.69
N PRO A 638 -19.85 23.89 11.68
CA PRO A 638 -21.02 23.27 11.08
C PRO A 638 -20.94 23.32 9.57
N THR A 639 -21.21 22.18 8.94
CA THR A 639 -21.06 21.97 7.50
C THR A 639 -22.24 21.19 6.97
N PHE A 640 -22.86 21.68 5.91
CA PHE A 640 -23.82 20.90 5.13
C PHE A 640 -23.10 19.88 4.26
N GLY A 641 -23.70 18.69 4.14
CA GLY A 641 -23.39 17.76 3.06
C GLY A 641 -23.72 18.34 1.68
N SER A 642 -23.57 17.52 0.65
CA SER A 642 -23.95 17.93 -0.71
C SER A 642 -25.42 18.32 -0.76
N VAL A 643 -25.71 19.48 -1.35
CA VAL A 643 -27.07 19.93 -1.70
C VAL A 643 -27.27 19.95 -3.22
N LYS A 644 -26.33 19.41 -3.98
CA LYS A 644 -26.35 19.41 -5.45
C LYS A 644 -27.68 18.88 -6.01
N PRO A 645 -28.23 17.74 -5.56
CA PRO A 645 -29.50 17.24 -6.11
C PRO A 645 -30.66 18.23 -5.92
N LEU A 646 -30.70 18.94 -4.78
CA LEU A 646 -31.70 19.99 -4.53
C LEU A 646 -31.50 21.20 -5.45
N LEU A 647 -30.24 21.63 -5.67
CA LEU A 647 -29.93 22.75 -6.55
C LEU A 647 -30.26 22.45 -8.02
N GLU A 648 -29.99 21.23 -8.48
CA GLU A 648 -30.36 20.75 -9.81
C GLU A 648 -31.88 20.70 -9.97
N HIS A 649 -32.59 20.21 -8.94
CA HIS A 649 -34.06 20.13 -8.94
C HIS A 649 -34.72 21.51 -9.11
N ILE A 650 -34.22 22.55 -8.45
CA ILE A 650 -34.75 23.92 -8.58
C ILE A 650 -34.16 24.70 -9.77
N GLY A 651 -33.33 24.04 -10.60
CA GLY A 651 -32.69 24.64 -11.77
C GLY A 651 -31.77 25.82 -11.44
N ALA A 652 -31.05 25.76 -10.32
CA ALA A 652 -30.16 26.83 -9.89
C ALA A 652 -28.80 26.78 -10.61
N THR A 653 -28.23 27.96 -10.86
CA THR A 653 -26.97 28.15 -11.57
C THR A 653 -25.97 28.95 -10.75
N ALA A 654 -24.67 28.90 -11.09
CA ALA A 654 -23.65 29.67 -10.39
C ALA A 654 -23.96 31.18 -10.47
N GLY A 655 -23.80 31.89 -9.35
CA GLY A 655 -24.19 33.30 -9.18
C GLY A 655 -25.59 33.49 -8.60
N ASP A 656 -26.50 32.51 -8.74
CA ASP A 656 -27.83 32.62 -8.15
C ASP A 656 -27.76 32.69 -6.62
N GLN A 657 -28.72 33.41 -6.03
CA GLN A 657 -28.93 33.41 -4.59
C GLN A 657 -29.96 32.32 -4.25
N VAL A 658 -29.67 31.45 -3.30
CA VAL A 658 -30.61 30.43 -2.82
C VAL A 658 -30.87 30.66 -1.35
N PHE A 659 -32.15 30.66 -0.98
CA PHE A 659 -32.59 30.76 0.41
C PHE A 659 -33.00 29.39 0.90
N LEU A 660 -32.33 28.91 1.95
CA LEU A 660 -32.56 27.62 2.56
C LEU A 660 -33.35 27.77 3.85
N ASN A 661 -34.41 26.99 4.03
CA ASN A 661 -35.16 26.88 5.28
C ASN A 661 -35.25 25.41 5.68
N VAL A 662 -35.21 25.14 6.98
CA VAL A 662 -35.50 23.81 7.52
C VAL A 662 -36.72 23.92 8.42
N THR A 663 -37.72 23.07 8.17
CA THR A 663 -38.90 22.90 9.03
C THR A 663 -39.12 21.41 9.25
N ASP A 664 -39.18 20.97 10.50
CA ASP A 664 -39.42 19.57 10.88
C ASP A 664 -38.51 18.55 10.17
N GLY A 665 -37.23 18.90 10.00
CA GLY A 665 -36.24 18.07 9.30
C GLY A 665 -36.35 18.08 7.77
N HIS A 666 -37.27 18.86 7.19
CA HIS A 666 -37.38 19.08 5.76
C HIS A 666 -36.64 20.36 5.34
N LEU A 667 -35.65 20.22 4.45
CA LEU A 667 -34.91 21.30 3.82
C LEU A 667 -35.63 21.77 2.55
N SER A 668 -36.06 23.03 2.56
CA SER A 668 -36.66 23.71 1.42
C SER A 668 -35.69 24.76 0.87
N ALA A 669 -35.67 24.91 -0.45
CA ALA A 669 -34.84 25.89 -1.14
C ALA A 669 -35.69 26.78 -2.04
N LEU A 670 -35.47 28.09 -1.97
CA LEU A 670 -36.03 29.07 -2.89
C LEU A 670 -34.90 29.69 -3.70
N ARG A 671 -34.99 29.53 -5.03
CA ARG A 671 -34.05 30.12 -5.98
C ARG A 671 -34.43 31.57 -6.24
N LEU A 672 -33.45 32.45 -6.16
CA LEU A 672 -33.52 33.84 -6.58
C LEU A 672 -32.45 34.09 -7.67
N PRO A 673 -32.83 34.03 -8.97
CA PRO A 673 -31.88 34.07 -10.08
C PRO A 673 -31.02 35.33 -10.10
N THR A 674 -29.85 35.31 -10.72
CA THR A 674 -29.10 36.56 -10.96
C THR A 674 -29.89 37.47 -11.93
N PRO A 675 -30.15 38.76 -11.60
CA PRO A 675 -30.91 39.64 -12.49
C PRO A 675 -30.06 40.02 -13.72
N ALA A 676 -30.70 40.14 -14.88
CA ALA A 676 -30.04 40.52 -16.13
C ALA A 676 -29.55 41.99 -16.11
N ASP A 677 -30.39 42.88 -15.57
CA ASP A 677 -30.04 44.28 -15.28
C ASP A 677 -29.89 44.46 -13.78
N GLY A 678 -28.81 45.10 -13.35
CA GLY A 678 -28.53 45.33 -11.93
C GLY A 678 -29.60 46.24 -11.31
N PRO A 679 -30.32 45.82 -10.25
CA PRO A 679 -31.23 46.72 -9.56
C PRO A 679 -30.46 47.91 -8.97
N GLY A 680 -31.15 49.04 -8.80
CA GLY A 680 -30.64 50.17 -8.04
C GLY A 680 -30.17 49.73 -6.63
N PRO A 681 -29.32 50.52 -5.95
CA PRO A 681 -28.69 50.11 -4.69
C PRO A 681 -29.70 49.70 -3.60
N ASP A 682 -30.83 50.39 -3.49
CA ASP A 682 -31.97 50.08 -2.64
C ASP A 682 -32.64 48.74 -3.00
N GLY A 683 -32.99 48.58 -4.28
CA GLY A 683 -33.57 47.33 -4.79
C GLY A 683 -32.61 46.15 -4.64
N GLY A 684 -31.31 46.36 -4.84
CA GLY A 684 -30.27 45.37 -4.63
C GLY A 684 -30.15 44.94 -3.16
N ALA A 685 -30.12 45.90 -2.23
CA ALA A 685 -30.08 45.61 -0.80
C ALA A 685 -31.31 44.81 -0.35
N ALA A 686 -32.52 45.23 -0.75
CA ALA A 686 -33.76 44.53 -0.40
C ALA A 686 -33.79 43.11 -1.00
N ARG A 687 -33.34 42.96 -2.25
CA ARG A 687 -33.26 41.68 -2.97
C ARG A 687 -32.39 40.66 -2.27
N LEU A 688 -31.27 41.10 -1.70
CA LEU A 688 -30.38 40.24 -0.92
C LEU A 688 -31.01 39.72 0.38
N THR A 689 -32.16 40.25 0.81
CA THR A 689 -32.96 39.68 1.92
C THR A 689 -34.09 38.77 1.44
N GLY A 690 -34.23 38.57 0.12
CA GLY A 690 -35.30 37.81 -0.51
C GLY A 690 -36.51 38.64 -0.95
N TRP A 691 -36.42 39.98 -0.92
CA TRP A 691 -37.50 40.87 -1.33
C TRP A 691 -37.32 41.35 -2.78
N THR A 692 -38.22 40.97 -3.67
CA THR A 692 -38.09 41.22 -5.12
C THR A 692 -38.94 42.38 -5.65
N ALA A 693 -39.88 42.90 -4.85
CA ALA A 693 -40.69 44.04 -5.27
C ALA A 693 -39.84 45.33 -5.27
N ALA A 694 -40.18 46.24 -6.17
CA ALA A 694 -39.57 47.57 -6.20
C ALA A 694 -39.80 48.29 -4.86
N VAL A 695 -38.76 48.96 -4.37
CA VAL A 695 -38.76 49.71 -3.12
C VAL A 695 -38.07 51.04 -3.37
N THR A 696 -38.47 52.04 -2.61
CA THR A 696 -37.69 53.27 -2.40
C THR A 696 -36.62 53.04 -1.32
N PRO A 697 -35.63 53.92 -1.15
CA PRO A 697 -34.64 53.80 -0.08
C PRO A 697 -35.25 53.71 1.34
N ALA A 698 -36.34 54.44 1.61
CA ALA A 698 -37.03 54.38 2.89
C ALA A 698 -37.74 53.04 3.12
N GLU A 699 -38.42 52.52 2.09
CA GLU A 699 -39.06 51.20 2.14
C GLU A 699 -38.01 50.08 2.25
N ALA A 700 -36.84 50.23 1.63
CA ALA A 700 -35.75 49.28 1.75
C ALA A 700 -35.27 49.16 3.21
N VAL A 701 -35.13 50.28 3.93
CA VAL A 701 -34.80 50.27 5.36
C VAL A 701 -35.85 49.49 6.15
N GLU A 702 -37.13 49.78 5.95
CA GLU A 702 -38.22 49.11 6.69
C GLU A 702 -38.27 47.60 6.40
N VAL A 703 -38.15 47.22 5.12
CA VAL A 703 -38.16 45.82 4.70
C VAL A 703 -36.96 45.07 5.28
N ILE A 704 -35.75 45.60 5.13
CA ILE A 704 -34.52 44.93 5.59
C ILE A 704 -34.53 44.81 7.12
N ALA A 705 -34.89 45.88 7.84
CA ALA A 705 -34.99 45.87 9.30
C ALA A 705 -35.94 44.78 9.79
N ARG A 706 -37.14 44.69 9.20
CA ARG A 706 -38.11 43.63 9.52
C ARG A 706 -37.56 42.24 9.19
N ARG A 707 -36.88 42.08 8.05
CA ARG A 707 -36.31 40.80 7.60
C ARG A 707 -35.14 40.32 8.46
N ILE A 708 -34.48 41.19 9.23
CA ILE A 708 -33.44 40.78 10.20
C ILE A 708 -33.94 40.75 11.65
N GLY A 709 -35.25 40.93 11.86
CA GLY A 709 -35.89 40.82 13.18
C GLY A 709 -35.80 42.07 14.05
N MET A 710 -35.64 43.26 13.46
CA MET A 710 -35.76 44.53 14.19
C MET A 710 -37.23 44.97 14.31
N GLU A 711 -37.52 45.75 15.35
CA GLU A 711 -38.84 46.36 15.56
C GLU A 711 -39.20 47.34 14.42
N PRO A 712 -40.49 47.56 14.10
CA PRO A 712 -40.89 48.53 13.08
C PRO A 712 -40.39 49.96 13.36
N GLY A 713 -40.20 50.76 12.31
CA GLY A 713 -39.85 52.19 12.42
C GLY A 713 -38.36 52.48 12.71
N GLN A 714 -37.44 51.60 12.33
CA GLN A 714 -36.00 51.84 12.49
C GLN A 714 -35.49 52.93 11.56
N GLU A 715 -34.59 53.76 12.08
CA GLU A 715 -33.81 54.72 11.30
C GLU A 715 -32.70 54.01 10.51
N GLY A 716 -32.35 54.54 9.33
CA GLY A 716 -31.35 53.91 8.44
C GLY A 716 -29.96 53.72 9.09
N HIS A 717 -29.55 54.64 9.98
CA HIS A 717 -28.28 54.52 10.70
C HIS A 717 -28.26 53.33 11.68
N ALA A 718 -29.35 53.12 12.42
CA ALA A 718 -29.47 51.99 13.35
C ALA A 718 -29.47 50.64 12.59
N LEU A 719 -30.09 50.61 11.40
CA LEU A 719 -30.03 49.43 10.54
C LEU A 719 -28.60 49.15 10.03
N LEU A 720 -27.86 50.18 9.60
CA LEU A 720 -26.47 50.01 9.14
C LEU A 720 -25.55 49.50 10.26
N GLU A 721 -25.70 50.02 11.48
CA GLU A 721 -24.97 49.52 12.66
C GLU A 721 -25.30 48.04 12.90
N ARG A 722 -26.59 47.68 12.87
CA ARG A 722 -27.03 46.29 13.06
C ARG A 722 -26.51 45.34 11.98
N LEU A 723 -26.49 45.77 10.71
CA LEU A 723 -25.93 44.98 9.60
C LEU A 723 -24.42 44.79 9.75
N ALA A 724 -23.70 45.80 10.24
CA ALA A 724 -22.26 45.72 10.51
C ALA A 724 -21.96 44.71 11.64
N GLU A 725 -22.73 44.73 12.73
CA GLU A 725 -22.61 43.75 13.83
C GLU A 725 -22.84 42.30 13.37
N ARG A 726 -23.85 42.10 12.52
CA ARG A 726 -24.17 40.79 11.94
C ARG A 726 -23.10 40.33 10.96
N GLY A 727 -22.43 41.26 10.28
CA GLY A 727 -21.45 41.00 9.22
C GLY A 727 -22.06 40.92 7.82
N ASP A 728 -23.25 41.48 7.62
CA ASP A 728 -23.96 41.57 6.34
C ASP A 728 -23.46 42.79 5.52
N LYS A 729 -22.16 42.80 5.22
CA LYS A 729 -21.47 43.93 4.57
C LYS A 729 -22.01 44.26 3.17
N ASP A 730 -22.35 43.23 2.41
CA ASP A 730 -22.88 43.36 1.05
C ASP A 730 -24.24 44.08 1.01
N ILE A 731 -25.06 43.90 2.05
CA ILE A 731 -26.32 44.63 2.19
C ILE A 731 -26.06 46.05 2.69
N ALA A 732 -25.17 46.21 3.68
CA ALA A 732 -24.84 47.51 4.25
C ALA A 732 -24.27 48.48 3.20
N GLU A 733 -23.34 48.02 2.36
CA GLU A 733 -22.72 48.82 1.29
C GLU A 733 -23.75 49.30 0.26
N LEU A 734 -24.68 48.44 -0.15
CA LEU A 734 -25.75 48.80 -1.07
C LEU A 734 -26.73 49.79 -0.44
N LEU A 735 -27.10 49.57 0.82
CA LEU A 735 -28.02 50.45 1.54
C LEU A 735 -27.40 51.84 1.81
N GLU A 736 -26.12 51.90 2.16
CA GLU A 736 -25.40 53.17 2.36
C GLU A 736 -25.35 54.00 1.07
N ARG A 737 -25.12 53.35 -0.09
CA ARG A 737 -25.20 53.99 -1.41
C ARG A 737 -26.59 54.51 -1.73
N ALA A 738 -27.64 53.75 -1.38
CA ALA A 738 -29.03 54.16 -1.57
C ALA A 738 -29.39 55.40 -0.73
N LEU A 739 -28.95 55.44 0.53
CA LEU A 739 -29.24 56.52 1.46
C LEU A 739 -28.41 57.79 1.19
N SER A 740 -27.19 57.65 0.69
CA SER A 740 -26.31 58.77 0.34
C SER A 740 -26.59 59.38 -1.04
N GLY A 741 -27.43 58.74 -1.87
CA GLY A 741 -27.74 59.19 -3.23
C GLY A 741 -26.56 59.15 -4.20
N ALA A 742 -25.45 58.49 -3.83
CA ALA A 742 -24.23 58.45 -4.63
C ALA A 742 -24.35 57.42 -5.76
N VAL A 743 -24.37 57.91 -7.01
CA VAL A 743 -24.20 57.10 -8.23
C VAL A 743 -22.76 56.56 -8.23
N PRO A 744 -22.52 55.26 -8.53
CA PRO A 744 -21.16 54.73 -8.59
C PRO A 744 -20.38 55.39 -9.75
N ALA A 745 -19.18 55.88 -9.47
CA ALA A 745 -18.20 56.18 -10.50
C ALA A 745 -17.74 54.84 -11.12
N PHE A 746 -17.85 54.75 -12.45
CA PHE A 746 -17.48 53.58 -13.25
C PHE A 746 -15.98 53.29 -13.21
#